data_AF-A0A257M2L2-F1
#
_entry.id   AF-A0A257M2L2-F1
#
_cell.length_a   1.000
_cell.length_b   1.000
_cell.length_c   1.000
_cell.angle_alpha   90.00
_cell.angle_beta   90.00
_cell.angle_gamma   90.00
#
_symmetry.space_group_name_H-M   'P 1'
#
loop_
_entity.id
_entity.type
_entity.pdbx_description
1 polymer ?
#
loop_
_entity_poly.entity_id
_entity_poly.type
_entity_poly.pdbx_seq_one_letter_code
_entity_poly.pdbx_strand_id
1 'polypeptide(L)'
;MAKTRVISEFFIINAQPIQTRSNPPMPRSLALLVGLSALISAHAQLPAFPGAEGFGSTATGGRGGDVYTVTNLNASGSGSFANGIQTAPASGRTIVFAVSGHIRLSSGSGGGLTIDKDKITIAGQTAPGDGICFWNNTMNLTGDDLVIRHIRWRYGKQPAGGDSVDIANSQRIILDHCDVMFSTDENLSSFGTPPEFFTFQWSVNAWGLSGHSCGGLWDINHATAHHTLWANNHTRNPKCISPSVFDWVNNVSFGWNNGFNMAAANDPTARVNIRGSWFIHGGNTTEAVYGGGLNGSSENIFKLHMSDSALDGSANGVLDTNRTNYGMVNSNSYDQAATAWPQTVDGVAGGPVIGTPVTLDPRRTAHKKVLSQVGATRMEIGSRPLRDEITQLCIDRTAAMQRGIIADPLELGLSTGTAFASLQSTTAPADTDLDGMPDDWEDAVGYNKALADHNTVLTAPETAASFFPAGSPAGYTRLEEYLHFKAVPHGSVGRSTASSPSFIDVDLRKFTSGFTSSPVFTVSGLRNGTVTQSGPGNAIVRFTPTVETSGRAGFLFTVTDSTGDNWTQQCCLLVTTTPQPRPVTWVGDGVSNNWDSASSNFASLLGPTAFANGDAVTLDDSGSNTPTLKLIGSLSPSSLTVNNSSKNFVLEGTGSLTGTGGLNKSGTGTLTLRVAHSGTGPGLIEGGSVVLGGPANSGTLPAGQLTLRGNAVITNAWPSSGSTQNLTAPLVIPSGETAALQTGRRIQLSGAVTGEGTLNLVHQGTDNVVQLRGAMNGFAGNLNFTHTGTNPGMSVVFNGGAFNGWSAATVQFPAPLTLSCTTNSTGNTFGVGELNGSGTLGGGSAGAPNYTIGGLNTDSTFSGSFTGNARITKTGAGVLTLSGNSSHNGTTAINSGALALLGSFGSSSVSVAANALLTGTGTMGGSLTTSAGAILAPGADNGNAAGTLTAASLALTSPTLRFDLSNNPASGNDRIQVSGGGAVALTGNLHFLFNLTNGTLGPGTYDLITTTGTLTASGVTLTSNLPSGSRQTLTLEHSPSGTAPGYVRLVVTGTNGNLTWTGTNGGLWDQQSTAAWSGASPATFFNFDNVTFNDSASNGTVTVTQPVAPQSITVNNSTARAYTFAGAPLTGSTSLVKSGNGTLTLNLPQHALTNCSIASGSPTVTVSSSANLLPGMTVSGTGIPTGTTILAVVNATTL
;
A
#
# COMPACT_ATOMS: atom_id res chain seq x y z
N MET A 1 -5.89 -11.62 64.32
CA MET A 1 -5.17 -11.82 65.60
C MET A 1 -3.86 -11.04 65.57
N ALA A 2 -3.40 -10.53 66.72
CA ALA A 2 -2.08 -9.93 67.10
C ALA A 2 -0.94 -9.81 66.04
N LYS A 3 -0.12 -8.75 66.05
CA LYS A 3 0.54 -8.09 67.22
C LYS A 3 0.56 -6.54 67.15
N THR A 4 1.06 -5.89 68.22
CA THR A 4 0.86 -4.45 68.55
C THR A 4 2.09 -3.81 69.24
N ARG A 5 2.33 -2.47 69.10
CA ARG A 5 2.77 -1.44 70.12
C ARG A 5 3.14 -0.08 69.44
N VAL A 6 2.48 1.08 69.68
CA VAL A 6 2.72 2.25 70.64
C VAL A 6 4.21 2.68 70.84
N ILE A 7 4.64 3.96 71.00
CA ILE A 7 4.15 5.29 71.52
C ILE A 7 4.80 6.44 70.63
N SER A 8 4.39 7.72 70.36
CA SER A 8 3.69 8.90 71.00
C SER A 8 4.61 9.86 71.84
N GLU A 9 4.51 11.21 71.98
CA GLU A 9 3.63 12.30 71.43
C GLU A 9 4.18 13.77 71.64
N PHE A 10 3.71 14.75 70.82
CA PHE A 10 3.44 16.23 71.02
C PHE A 10 4.45 17.40 71.41
N PHE A 11 4.17 18.58 70.77
CA PHE A 11 4.26 20.03 71.16
C PHE A 11 5.54 20.97 71.17
N ILE A 12 5.64 21.81 70.12
CA ILE A 12 6.04 23.27 69.88
C ILE A 12 6.69 24.19 70.98
N ILE A 13 7.68 25.07 70.62
CA ILE A 13 7.69 26.59 70.70
C ILE A 13 9.06 27.32 70.45
N ASN A 14 8.98 28.55 69.90
CA ASN A 14 9.97 29.57 69.46
C ASN A 14 11.14 30.00 70.40
N ALA A 15 12.25 30.53 69.81
CA ALA A 15 12.63 31.98 69.89
C ALA A 15 13.99 32.36 69.20
N GLN A 16 14.14 33.64 68.81
CA GLN A 16 15.35 34.38 68.36
C GLN A 16 15.60 35.54 69.36
N PRO A 17 16.82 36.16 69.56
CA PRO A 17 17.26 37.30 68.69
C PRO A 17 18.75 37.83 68.72
N ILE A 18 19.07 38.69 67.72
CA ILE A 18 19.85 39.98 67.74
C ILE A 18 21.41 40.08 67.88
N GLN A 19 21.98 40.65 66.80
CA GLN A 19 23.15 41.52 66.50
C GLN A 19 24.08 42.18 67.58
N THR A 20 25.35 42.51 67.22
CA THR A 20 25.80 43.89 66.78
C THR A 20 27.32 44.11 66.52
N ARG A 21 27.64 45.13 65.67
CA ARG A 21 28.93 45.89 65.49
C ARG A 21 30.11 45.25 64.72
N SER A 22 31.13 46.08 64.40
CA SER A 22 31.82 46.10 63.09
C SER A 22 33.24 46.70 63.05
N ASN A 23 34.16 46.16 62.23
CA ASN A 23 35.12 46.89 61.34
C ASN A 23 36.03 45.92 60.50
N PRO A 24 36.75 46.38 59.43
CA PRO A 24 37.15 45.54 58.28
C PRO A 24 38.63 45.08 58.25
N PRO A 25 39.00 44.06 57.43
CA PRO A 25 39.41 44.29 56.03
C PRO A 25 38.87 43.27 54.98
N MET A 26 39.35 43.41 53.73
CA MET A 26 38.93 42.77 52.45
C MET A 26 39.46 41.33 52.19
N PRO A 27 38.96 40.60 51.14
CA PRO A 27 37.68 40.70 50.42
C PRO A 27 36.98 39.34 50.08
N ARG A 28 35.78 39.42 49.46
CA ARG A 28 35.04 38.36 48.72
C ARG A 28 34.59 37.11 49.51
N SER A 29 33.32 37.11 49.95
CA SER A 29 32.26 36.27 49.36
C SER A 29 30.90 36.48 50.04
N LEU A 30 29.83 36.17 49.29
CA LEU A 30 28.42 36.05 49.71
C LEU A 30 27.70 37.34 50.21
N ALA A 31 26.45 37.50 49.76
CA ALA A 31 25.56 38.61 50.13
C ALA A 31 24.22 38.07 50.67
N LEU A 32 23.48 38.93 51.37
CA LEU A 32 22.37 38.57 52.25
C LEU A 32 21.01 38.43 51.52
N LEU A 33 20.15 37.56 52.03
CA LEU A 33 18.75 37.39 51.61
C LEU A 33 17.80 37.99 52.67
N VAL A 34 17.04 39.05 52.33
CA VAL A 34 15.79 39.42 53.02
C VAL A 34 14.81 40.07 52.03
N GLY A 35 13.57 39.56 52.00
CA GLY A 35 12.37 40.38 51.81
C GLY A 35 12.10 41.00 50.44
N LEU A 36 11.44 40.25 49.56
CA LEU A 36 10.47 40.83 48.63
C LEU A 36 9.17 40.00 48.68
N SER A 37 8.08 40.62 49.14
CA SER A 37 6.75 40.01 49.12
C SER A 37 6.22 40.09 47.69
N ALA A 38 6.58 39.11 46.87
CA ALA A 38 6.11 39.06 45.48
C ALA A 38 4.58 38.97 45.46
N LEU A 39 3.93 39.94 44.80
CA LEU A 39 2.57 39.77 44.32
C LEU A 39 2.59 38.67 43.26
N ILE A 40 2.36 37.43 43.68
CA ILE A 40 2.14 36.32 42.76
C ILE A 40 0.76 36.55 42.13
N SER A 41 0.73 37.29 41.02
CA SER A 41 -0.41 37.28 40.12
C SER A 41 -0.64 35.84 39.70
N ALA A 42 -1.74 35.25 40.14
CA ALA A 42 -2.16 33.92 39.72
C ALA A 42 -2.63 33.99 38.27
N HIS A 43 -1.68 33.87 37.33
CA HIS A 43 -2.00 33.67 35.92
C HIS A 43 -2.73 32.33 35.79
N ALA A 44 -3.89 32.33 35.13
CA ALA A 44 -4.60 31.10 34.80
C ALA A 44 -3.71 30.21 33.92
N GLN A 45 -3.78 28.89 34.10
CA GLN A 45 -2.96 27.95 33.36
C GLN A 45 -3.32 27.99 31.87
N LEU A 46 -2.32 28.18 31.01
CA LEU A 46 -2.46 28.27 29.56
C LEU A 46 -2.98 26.93 29.00
N PRO A 47 -4.13 26.90 28.28
CA PRO A 47 -4.63 25.68 27.68
C PRO A 47 -3.67 25.06 26.65
N ALA A 48 -3.91 23.82 26.26
CA ALA A 48 -3.12 23.07 25.28
C ALA A 48 -3.10 23.76 23.90
N PHE A 49 -4.21 24.39 23.53
CA PHE A 49 -4.41 25.20 22.33
C PHE A 49 -5.71 26.02 22.48
N PRO A 50 -5.94 27.08 21.69
CA PRO A 50 -7.21 27.79 21.68
C PRO A 50 -8.36 26.84 21.29
N GLY A 51 -9.35 26.68 22.17
CA GLY A 51 -10.46 25.73 22.02
C GLY A 51 -10.30 24.40 22.77
N ALA A 52 -9.17 24.18 23.45
CA ALA A 52 -9.02 23.08 24.41
C ALA A 52 -9.92 23.32 25.64
N GLU A 53 -10.85 22.40 25.91
CA GLU A 53 -11.78 22.45 27.05
C GLU A 53 -11.79 21.11 27.83
N GLY A 54 -12.47 21.07 28.97
CA GLY A 54 -12.50 19.91 29.86
C GLY A 54 -11.25 19.78 30.74
N PHE A 55 -11.22 18.72 31.58
CA PHE A 55 -10.14 18.51 32.55
C PHE A 55 -8.75 18.41 31.89
N GLY A 56 -8.65 17.76 30.73
CA GLY A 56 -7.39 17.57 30.01
C GLY A 56 -6.86 18.83 29.29
N SER A 57 -7.62 19.94 29.27
CA SER A 57 -7.24 21.12 28.49
C SER A 57 -5.94 21.80 28.94
N THR A 58 -5.45 21.52 30.16
CA THR A 58 -4.23 22.12 30.72
C THR A 58 -2.94 21.34 30.42
N ALA A 59 -3.02 20.28 29.61
CA ALA A 59 -1.84 19.56 29.10
C ALA A 59 -0.90 20.49 28.34
N THR A 60 0.41 20.48 28.64
CA THR A 60 1.35 21.37 27.94
C THR A 60 1.74 20.85 26.56
N GLY A 61 1.64 19.53 26.33
CA GLY A 61 2.24 18.89 25.16
C GLY A 61 3.73 19.23 25.06
N GLY A 62 4.23 19.26 23.82
CA GLY A 62 5.60 19.61 23.46
C GLY A 62 5.94 21.11 23.45
N ARG A 63 5.14 21.97 24.07
CA ARG A 63 5.39 23.43 24.14
C ARG A 63 6.69 23.70 24.91
N GLY A 64 7.64 24.42 24.29
CA GLY A 64 8.98 24.63 24.84
C GLY A 64 9.97 23.48 24.55
N GLY A 65 9.53 22.44 23.85
CA GLY A 65 10.31 21.27 23.45
C GLY A 65 11.08 21.43 22.14
N ASP A 66 11.59 20.32 21.61
CA ASP A 66 12.07 20.25 20.23
C ASP A 66 10.95 19.86 19.25
N VAL A 67 11.28 19.84 17.95
CA VAL A 67 10.35 19.44 16.89
C VAL A 67 10.90 18.23 16.15
N TYR A 68 10.02 17.32 15.75
CA TYR A 68 10.38 16.12 15.01
C TYR A 68 9.46 15.87 13.82
N THR A 69 10.04 15.97 12.62
CA THR A 69 9.33 15.75 11.36
C THR A 69 9.37 14.27 10.97
N VAL A 70 8.21 13.62 10.97
CA VAL A 70 8.02 12.26 10.44
C VAL A 70 8.10 12.33 8.91
N THR A 71 9.06 11.60 8.33
CA THR A 71 9.39 11.61 6.89
C THR A 71 9.11 10.29 6.18
N ASN A 72 8.67 9.25 6.90
CA ASN A 72 8.23 7.99 6.30
C ASN A 72 7.17 7.26 7.15
N LEU A 73 6.41 6.38 6.49
CA LEU A 73 5.32 5.59 7.10
C LEU A 73 5.79 4.25 7.70
N ASN A 74 7.10 4.04 7.87
CA ASN A 74 7.61 2.79 8.42
C ASN A 74 7.20 2.61 9.89
N ALA A 75 7.04 1.37 10.32
CA ALA A 75 6.69 1.04 11.70
C ALA A 75 7.79 1.42 12.72
N SER A 76 9.05 1.56 12.28
CA SER A 76 10.20 1.89 13.11
C SER A 76 11.38 2.41 12.27
N GLY A 77 12.46 2.86 12.94
CA GLY A 77 13.67 3.38 12.31
C GLY A 77 13.64 4.89 12.05
N SER A 78 14.75 5.44 11.55
CA SER A 78 14.90 6.90 11.36
C SER A 78 13.80 7.49 10.46
N GLY A 79 13.26 8.64 10.84
CA GLY A 79 12.17 9.33 10.16
C GLY A 79 10.77 8.73 10.38
N SER A 80 10.65 7.62 11.11
CA SER A 80 9.35 7.04 11.49
C SER A 80 8.74 7.75 12.71
N PHE A 81 7.42 7.67 12.85
CA PHE A 81 6.70 8.15 14.04
C PHE A 81 7.21 7.49 15.33
N ALA A 82 7.44 6.17 15.32
CA ALA A 82 7.92 5.44 16.50
C ALA A 82 9.31 5.93 16.98
N ASN A 83 10.21 6.27 16.05
CA ASN A 83 11.49 6.89 16.38
C ASN A 83 11.31 8.31 16.94
N GLY A 84 10.34 9.08 16.42
CA GLY A 84 9.96 10.40 16.95
C GLY A 84 9.55 10.37 18.42
N ILE A 85 8.78 9.35 18.83
CA ILE A 85 8.45 9.07 20.24
C ILE A 85 9.70 8.61 21.02
N GLN A 86 10.37 7.55 20.57
CA GLN A 86 11.47 6.92 21.32
C GLN A 86 12.67 7.84 21.59
N THR A 87 12.87 8.86 20.74
CA THR A 87 13.97 9.83 20.85
C THR A 87 13.55 11.20 21.42
N ALA A 88 12.34 11.32 21.99
CA ALA A 88 11.87 12.57 22.56
C ALA A 88 12.66 12.98 23.82
N PRO A 89 13.15 14.23 23.92
CA PRO A 89 13.86 14.73 25.10
C PRO A 89 12.90 15.06 26.26
N ALA A 90 13.42 15.06 27.49
CA ALA A 90 12.66 15.38 28.70
C ALA A 90 12.16 16.85 28.80
N SER A 91 12.56 17.71 27.85
CA SER A 91 11.97 19.03 27.63
C SER A 91 10.57 18.97 26.99
N GLY A 92 10.17 17.83 26.44
CA GLY A 92 9.01 17.67 25.58
C GLY A 92 9.36 17.79 24.10
N ARG A 93 8.41 17.40 23.24
CA ARG A 93 8.55 17.37 21.77
C ARG A 93 7.22 17.60 21.05
N THR A 94 7.24 18.37 19.97
CA THR A 94 6.13 18.45 19.00
C THR A 94 6.45 17.62 17.76
N ILE A 95 5.60 16.65 17.44
CA ILE A 95 5.72 15.78 16.28
C ILE A 95 4.85 16.31 15.15
N VAL A 96 5.48 16.60 14.02
CA VAL A 96 4.88 17.06 12.76
C VAL A 96 5.17 16.05 11.65
N PHE A 97 4.54 16.22 10.48
CA PHE A 97 4.49 15.19 9.44
C PHE A 97 4.75 15.76 8.04
N ALA A 98 5.80 15.28 7.37
CA ALA A 98 6.09 15.52 5.95
C ALA A 98 5.52 14.43 5.02
N VAL A 99 4.74 13.49 5.58
CA VAL A 99 4.06 12.39 4.86
C VAL A 99 2.63 12.22 5.37
N SER A 100 1.75 11.64 4.56
CA SER A 100 0.43 11.18 4.98
C SER A 100 0.18 9.75 4.50
N GLY A 101 -0.78 9.05 5.13
CA GLY A 101 -1.08 7.65 4.84
C GLY A 101 -1.20 6.76 6.07
N HIS A 102 -1.06 5.45 5.86
CA HIS A 102 -1.22 4.43 6.89
C HIS A 102 0.12 4.03 7.51
N ILE A 103 0.23 4.15 8.84
CA ILE A 103 1.37 3.63 9.62
C ILE A 103 0.91 2.32 10.27
N ARG A 104 1.54 1.20 9.90
CA ARG A 104 1.19 -0.13 10.44
C ARG A 104 1.89 -0.34 11.78
N LEU A 105 1.13 -0.57 12.85
CA LEU A 105 1.67 -1.00 14.14
C LEU A 105 2.05 -2.49 14.10
N SER A 106 3.08 -2.87 14.86
CA SER A 106 3.58 -4.25 14.95
C SER A 106 2.48 -5.22 15.42
N SER A 107 2.50 -6.47 14.94
CA SER A 107 1.48 -7.47 15.24
C SER A 107 1.84 -8.36 16.43
N GLY A 108 0.95 -8.46 17.41
CA GLY A 108 1.04 -9.40 18.54
C GLY A 108 0.25 -8.92 19.76
N SER A 109 -0.15 -9.82 20.65
CA SER A 109 -0.78 -9.47 21.94
C SER A 109 0.20 -8.64 22.79
N GLY A 110 -0.13 -7.39 23.08
CA GLY A 110 0.79 -6.42 23.72
C GLY A 110 1.90 -5.88 22.79
N GLY A 111 1.89 -6.23 21.51
CA GLY A 111 2.88 -5.82 20.50
C GLY A 111 2.59 -4.48 19.83
N GLY A 112 1.80 -3.61 20.47
CA GLY A 112 1.42 -2.28 19.97
C GLY A 112 2.56 -1.26 20.00
N LEU A 113 2.22 0.02 19.80
CA LEU A 113 3.14 1.13 20.03
C LEU A 113 2.71 1.89 21.28
N THR A 114 3.65 2.11 22.20
CA THR A 114 3.40 2.88 23.43
C THR A 114 3.99 4.28 23.30
N ILE A 115 3.21 5.29 23.68
CA ILE A 115 3.67 6.65 23.94
C ILE A 115 4.02 6.72 25.43
N ASP A 116 5.29 6.46 25.75
CA ASP A 116 5.85 6.35 27.10
C ASP A 116 6.68 7.58 27.51
N LYS A 117 6.50 8.70 26.80
CA LYS A 117 7.21 9.95 27.01
C LYS A 117 6.23 11.06 27.36
N ASP A 118 6.60 11.85 28.36
CA ASP A 118 5.80 13.00 28.78
C ASP A 118 5.95 14.16 27.78
N LYS A 119 5.01 15.11 27.83
CA LYS A 119 5.07 16.39 27.10
C LYS A 119 5.21 16.22 25.60
N ILE A 120 4.31 15.44 25.01
CA ILE A 120 4.26 15.15 23.58
C ILE A 120 3.06 15.84 22.94
N THR A 121 3.32 16.68 21.94
CA THR A 121 2.30 17.11 20.98
C THR A 121 2.40 16.26 19.72
N ILE A 122 1.29 15.75 19.21
CA ILE A 122 1.19 15.10 17.89
C ILE A 122 0.22 15.92 17.04
N ALA A 123 0.76 16.63 16.06
CA ALA A 123 0.02 17.57 15.23
C ALA A 123 -0.36 16.94 13.88
N GLY A 124 -1.35 16.04 13.88
CA GLY A 124 -1.81 15.35 12.67
C GLY A 124 -2.24 16.28 11.53
N GLN A 125 -2.66 17.51 11.85
CA GLN A 125 -3.06 18.54 10.87
C GLN A 125 -1.91 19.14 10.06
N THR A 126 -0.65 18.84 10.37
CA THR A 126 0.49 19.21 9.51
C THR A 126 0.66 18.27 8.32
N ALA A 127 0.14 17.03 8.39
CA ALA A 127 0.40 15.99 7.41
C ALA A 127 -0.20 16.33 6.02
N PRO A 128 0.57 16.21 4.92
CA PRO A 128 0.14 16.64 3.59
C PRO A 128 -0.91 15.70 2.96
N GLY A 129 -2.19 16.05 3.08
CA GLY A 129 -3.32 15.43 2.37
C GLY A 129 -4.23 14.55 3.25
N ASP A 130 -4.24 13.24 3.00
CA ASP A 130 -4.92 12.18 3.78
C ASP A 130 -4.87 12.32 5.32
N GLY A 131 -3.83 12.95 5.87
CA GLY A 131 -3.52 12.84 7.30
C GLY A 131 -2.93 11.45 7.63
N ILE A 132 -2.87 11.12 8.92
CA ILE A 132 -2.28 9.86 9.39
C ILE A 132 -3.34 8.92 9.93
N CYS A 133 -3.21 7.62 9.60
CA CYS A 133 -3.95 6.54 10.22
C CYS A 133 -3.03 5.45 10.76
N PHE A 134 -3.09 5.20 12.06
CA PHE A 134 -2.50 4.02 12.68
C PHE A 134 -3.47 2.83 12.56
N TRP A 135 -2.93 1.64 12.30
CA TRP A 135 -3.73 0.42 12.17
C TRP A 135 -2.94 -0.82 12.61
N ASN A 136 -3.60 -1.99 12.61
CA ASN A 136 -3.05 -3.32 12.86
C ASN A 136 -2.77 -3.71 14.32
N ASN A 137 -2.70 -2.77 15.26
CA ASN A 137 -2.63 -3.08 16.68
C ASN A 137 -3.06 -1.87 17.54
N THR A 138 -3.03 -2.02 18.86
CA THR A 138 -3.34 -0.98 19.85
C THR A 138 -2.26 0.11 19.91
N MET A 139 -2.68 1.36 20.14
CA MET A 139 -1.82 2.46 20.59
C MET A 139 -1.99 2.64 22.11
N ASN A 140 -0.92 2.55 22.88
CA ASN A 140 -0.97 2.67 24.34
C ASN A 140 -0.50 4.06 24.78
N LEU A 141 -1.25 4.76 25.64
CA LEU A 141 -0.91 6.11 26.13
C LEU A 141 -0.55 6.07 27.64
N THR A 142 0.74 6.12 27.95
CA THR A 142 1.26 5.93 29.32
C THR A 142 2.22 7.03 29.81
N GLY A 143 2.49 8.05 28.99
CA GLY A 143 3.19 9.28 29.39
C GLY A 143 2.22 10.40 29.77
N ASP A 144 2.72 11.42 30.48
CA ASP A 144 1.95 12.57 30.94
C ASP A 144 1.95 13.76 29.95
N ASP A 145 1.02 14.70 30.10
CA ASP A 145 0.96 15.94 29.29
C ASP A 145 0.93 15.67 27.77
N LEU A 146 -0.03 14.84 27.33
CA LEU A 146 -0.18 14.45 25.93
C LEU A 146 -1.23 15.30 25.21
N VAL A 147 -0.87 15.83 24.04
CA VAL A 147 -1.75 16.62 23.17
C VAL A 147 -1.77 15.98 21.78
N ILE A 148 -2.83 15.22 21.44
CA ILE A 148 -2.91 14.48 20.16
C ILE A 148 -4.08 15.02 19.35
N ARG A 149 -3.81 15.50 18.12
CA ARG A 149 -4.81 16.15 17.27
C ARG A 149 -4.84 15.61 15.84
N HIS A 150 -6.02 15.51 15.23
CA HIS A 150 -6.22 15.14 13.81
C HIS A 150 -5.62 13.78 13.40
N ILE A 151 -5.62 12.80 14.31
CA ILE A 151 -5.09 11.43 14.11
C ILE A 151 -6.23 10.41 14.02
N ARG A 152 -6.03 9.35 13.22
CA ARG A 152 -6.93 8.19 13.13
C ARG A 152 -6.28 6.95 13.73
N TRP A 153 -7.03 6.16 14.48
CA TRP A 153 -6.69 4.81 14.93
C TRP A 153 -7.77 3.83 14.47
N ARG A 154 -7.37 2.84 13.67
CA ARG A 154 -8.27 1.85 13.07
C ARG A 154 -7.66 0.46 13.18
N TYR A 155 -7.86 -0.22 14.31
CA TYR A 155 -7.21 -1.49 14.65
C TYR A 155 -7.43 -2.57 13.55
N GLY A 156 -8.68 -2.77 13.16
CA GLY A 156 -9.09 -3.68 12.08
C GLY A 156 -9.23 -5.14 12.53
N LYS A 157 -9.64 -6.03 11.63
CA LYS A 157 -9.99 -7.41 11.98
C LYS A 157 -8.76 -8.31 12.19
N GLN A 158 -8.05 -8.13 13.31
CA GLN A 158 -6.86 -8.91 13.65
C GLN A 158 -7.22 -10.19 14.45
N PRO A 159 -6.55 -11.33 14.21
CA PRO A 159 -6.75 -12.55 15.01
C PRO A 159 -6.33 -12.46 16.49
N ALA A 160 -5.56 -11.43 16.86
CA ALA A 160 -4.99 -11.30 18.20
C ALA A 160 -5.99 -10.81 19.27
N GLY A 161 -7.03 -10.07 18.86
CA GLY A 161 -7.91 -9.34 19.78
C GLY A 161 -7.26 -8.06 20.34
N GLY A 162 -8.09 -7.06 20.65
CA GLY A 162 -7.68 -5.88 21.39
C GLY A 162 -8.29 -4.56 20.92
N ASP A 163 -7.80 -3.51 21.57
CA ASP A 163 -8.35 -2.15 21.52
C ASP A 163 -7.68 -1.29 20.46
N SER A 164 -8.33 -0.23 19.98
CA SER A 164 -7.68 0.74 19.07
C SER A 164 -6.75 1.69 19.84
N VAL A 165 -7.18 2.18 21.01
CA VAL A 165 -6.38 3.03 21.92
C VAL A 165 -6.67 2.62 23.37
N ASP A 166 -5.62 2.37 24.16
CA ASP A 166 -5.68 2.14 25.61
C ASP A 166 -4.90 3.24 26.35
N ILE A 167 -5.36 3.64 27.54
CA ILE A 167 -4.81 4.73 28.36
C ILE A 167 -4.62 4.23 29.80
N ALA A 168 -3.37 4.25 30.29
CA ALA A 168 -3.00 3.63 31.56
C ALA A 168 -1.96 4.45 32.35
N ASN A 169 -2.24 4.69 33.63
CA ASN A 169 -1.36 5.35 34.62
C ASN A 169 -0.84 6.76 34.23
N SER A 170 -1.60 7.51 33.45
CA SER A 170 -1.17 8.77 32.83
C SER A 170 -2.12 9.94 33.15
N GLN A 171 -1.60 11.17 33.10
CA GLN A 171 -2.34 12.38 33.47
C GLN A 171 -2.18 13.56 32.49
N ARG A 172 -3.21 14.44 32.44
CA ARG A 172 -3.31 15.58 31.51
C ARG A 172 -3.20 15.13 30.06
N ILE A 173 -4.25 14.49 29.56
CA ILE A 173 -4.33 13.99 28.18
C ILE A 173 -5.48 14.70 27.47
N ILE A 174 -5.21 15.26 26.29
CA ILE A 174 -6.25 15.75 25.38
C ILE A 174 -6.13 15.11 24.00
N LEU A 175 -7.23 14.49 23.57
CA LEU A 175 -7.44 13.92 22.25
C LEU A 175 -8.50 14.78 21.53
N ASP A 176 -8.12 15.43 20.44
CA ASP A 176 -8.95 16.40 19.72
C ASP A 176 -9.01 16.09 18.21
N HIS A 177 -10.20 16.21 17.60
CA HIS A 177 -10.41 15.90 16.18
C HIS A 177 -9.82 14.53 15.77
N CYS A 178 -9.98 13.50 16.60
CA CYS A 178 -9.47 12.17 16.35
C CYS A 178 -10.56 11.18 15.90
N ASP A 179 -10.17 10.15 15.15
CA ASP A 179 -11.05 9.04 14.79
C ASP A 179 -10.56 7.76 15.48
N VAL A 180 -11.42 7.06 16.22
CA VAL A 180 -11.13 5.78 16.89
C VAL A 180 -12.15 4.73 16.46
N MET A 181 -11.71 3.71 15.70
CA MET A 181 -12.62 2.76 15.06
C MET A 181 -12.07 1.34 14.95
N PHE A 182 -12.94 0.39 14.62
CA PHE A 182 -12.61 -0.98 14.23
C PHE A 182 -11.77 -1.77 15.24
N SER A 183 -11.95 -1.53 16.54
CA SER A 183 -11.46 -2.45 17.59
C SER A 183 -12.02 -3.85 17.42
N THR A 184 -11.39 -4.83 18.05
CA THR A 184 -12.00 -6.17 18.25
C THR A 184 -12.46 -6.40 19.69
N ASP A 185 -12.06 -5.51 20.60
CA ASP A 185 -12.62 -5.32 21.94
C ASP A 185 -13.09 -3.84 22.06
N GLU A 186 -12.45 -2.99 22.86
CA GLU A 186 -12.81 -1.56 23.01
C GLU A 186 -12.20 -0.64 21.93
N ASN A 187 -12.96 0.34 21.40
CA ASN A 187 -12.36 1.38 20.57
C ASN A 187 -11.37 2.25 21.38
N LEU A 188 -11.82 2.81 22.50
CA LEU A 188 -11.03 3.71 23.36
C LEU A 188 -11.21 3.32 24.83
N SER A 189 -10.18 2.76 25.46
CA SER A 189 -10.22 2.13 26.78
C SER A 189 -9.32 2.81 27.82
N SER A 190 -9.60 2.48 29.08
CA SER A 190 -8.76 2.61 30.26
C SER A 190 -9.31 1.65 31.32
N PHE A 191 -8.47 0.78 31.90
CA PHE A 191 -8.94 -0.23 32.86
C PHE A 191 -7.91 -0.59 33.93
N GLY A 192 -8.33 -0.60 35.20
CA GLY A 192 -7.52 -0.95 36.38
C GLY A 192 -6.40 0.03 36.72
N THR A 193 -6.16 1.03 35.86
CA THR A 193 -5.06 2.00 35.94
C THR A 193 -5.54 3.39 35.48
N PRO A 194 -6.62 3.93 36.10
CA PRO A 194 -7.41 5.04 35.57
C PRO A 194 -6.58 6.30 35.32
N PRO A 195 -6.73 6.96 34.15
CA PRO A 195 -6.07 8.23 33.88
C PRO A 195 -6.71 9.39 34.64
N GLU A 196 -5.93 10.45 34.81
CA GLU A 196 -6.31 11.64 35.56
C GLU A 196 -6.30 12.89 34.66
N PHE A 197 -7.36 13.69 34.72
CA PHE A 197 -7.55 14.86 33.86
C PHE A 197 -7.50 14.54 32.35
N PHE A 198 -8.50 13.80 31.87
CA PHE A 198 -8.64 13.40 30.47
C PHE A 198 -9.68 14.26 29.72
N THR A 199 -9.39 14.66 28.48
CA THR A 199 -10.36 15.22 27.52
C THR A 199 -10.37 14.41 26.22
N PHE A 200 -11.56 13.99 25.78
CA PHE A 200 -11.86 13.54 24.41
C PHE A 200 -12.81 14.57 23.79
N GLN A 201 -12.33 15.38 22.85
CA GLN A 201 -13.12 16.47 22.23
C GLN A 201 -13.17 16.40 20.71
N TRP A 202 -14.26 16.87 20.10
CA TRP A 202 -14.44 16.96 18.64
C TRP A 202 -14.11 15.68 17.86
N SER A 203 -14.18 14.51 18.50
CA SER A 203 -13.64 13.24 18.01
C SER A 203 -14.73 12.19 17.75
N VAL A 204 -14.44 11.22 16.88
CA VAL A 204 -15.32 10.10 16.54
C VAL A 204 -14.84 8.83 17.23
N ASN A 205 -15.76 8.12 17.89
CA ASN A 205 -15.61 6.75 18.33
C ASN A 205 -16.70 5.90 17.64
N ALA A 206 -16.33 5.00 16.72
CA ALA A 206 -17.34 4.31 15.92
C ALA A 206 -16.95 2.91 15.46
N TRP A 207 -17.94 2.06 15.22
CA TRP A 207 -17.77 0.71 14.66
C TRP A 207 -16.66 -0.13 15.33
N GLY A 208 -16.71 -0.31 16.66
CA GLY A 208 -16.08 -1.50 17.26
C GLY A 208 -16.66 -2.76 16.59
N LEU A 209 -15.87 -3.79 16.31
CA LEU A 209 -16.29 -4.91 15.45
C LEU A 209 -17.13 -5.95 16.20
N SER A 210 -18.13 -6.50 15.50
CA SER A 210 -19.05 -7.51 16.03
C SER A 210 -18.31 -8.78 16.47
N GLY A 211 -18.80 -9.37 17.56
CA GLY A 211 -18.03 -10.26 18.43
C GLY A 211 -17.87 -9.63 19.81
N HIS A 212 -17.34 -8.40 19.87
CA HIS A 212 -17.25 -7.61 21.11
C HIS A 212 -17.33 -6.09 20.89
N SER A 213 -18.21 -5.65 19.98
CA SER A 213 -18.33 -4.25 19.51
C SER A 213 -18.57 -3.23 20.64
N CYS A 214 -17.50 -2.60 21.14
CA CYS A 214 -17.55 -1.70 22.29
C CYS A 214 -16.96 -0.32 21.96
N GLY A 215 -17.64 0.76 22.38
CA GLY A 215 -17.11 2.12 22.24
C GLY A 215 -15.95 2.39 23.19
N GLY A 216 -16.14 2.16 24.49
CA GLY A 216 -15.07 2.38 25.46
C GLY A 216 -15.42 1.93 26.87
N LEU A 217 -14.49 1.23 27.52
CA LEU A 217 -14.47 0.93 28.94
C LEU A 217 -13.62 1.99 29.60
N TRP A 218 -14.23 2.86 30.40
CA TRP A 218 -13.59 4.06 30.94
C TRP A 218 -13.55 3.96 32.46
N ASP A 219 -12.54 3.27 32.96
CA ASP A 219 -12.07 3.38 34.35
C ASP A 219 -11.26 4.68 34.45
N ILE A 220 -11.84 5.74 35.03
CA ILE A 220 -11.33 7.13 34.93
C ILE A 220 -11.57 7.88 36.24
N ASN A 221 -10.66 8.79 36.59
CA ASN A 221 -10.86 9.68 37.73
C ASN A 221 -11.65 10.93 37.31
N HIS A 222 -10.98 11.89 36.69
CA HIS A 222 -11.59 13.11 36.13
C HIS A 222 -11.50 13.13 34.61
N ALA A 223 -12.65 13.18 33.93
CA ALA A 223 -12.72 13.10 32.49
C ALA A 223 -13.77 14.05 31.88
N THR A 224 -13.54 14.47 30.65
CA THR A 224 -14.48 15.21 29.81
C THR A 224 -14.57 14.54 28.44
N ALA A 225 -15.79 14.22 28.01
CA ALA A 225 -16.09 13.95 26.60
C ALA A 225 -17.02 15.07 26.10
N HIS A 226 -16.63 15.82 25.07
CA HIS A 226 -17.53 16.85 24.52
C HIS A 226 -17.42 17.09 23.01
N HIS A 227 -18.56 17.39 22.39
CA HIS A 227 -18.69 17.51 20.92
C HIS A 227 -18.18 16.26 20.15
N THR A 228 -18.30 15.08 20.77
CA THR A 228 -17.88 13.80 20.17
C THR A 228 -19.04 13.01 19.57
N LEU A 229 -18.75 12.15 18.59
CA LEU A 229 -19.71 11.23 17.97
C LEU A 229 -19.39 9.79 18.38
N TRP A 230 -20.35 9.09 18.98
CA TRP A 230 -20.24 7.70 19.43
C TRP A 230 -21.22 6.82 18.66
N ALA A 231 -20.77 6.20 17.56
CA ALA A 231 -21.66 5.69 16.52
C ALA A 231 -21.50 4.19 16.21
N ASN A 232 -22.62 3.48 16.13
CA ASN A 232 -22.71 2.10 15.62
C ASN A 232 -21.85 1.07 16.39
N ASN A 233 -21.60 1.30 17.67
CA ASN A 233 -21.02 0.31 18.59
C ASN A 233 -22.17 -0.47 19.26
N HIS A 234 -22.03 -1.78 19.46
CA HIS A 234 -23.06 -2.58 20.13
C HIS A 234 -23.32 -2.12 21.57
N THR A 235 -22.27 -1.79 22.33
CA THR A 235 -22.34 -1.50 23.76
C THR A 235 -21.25 -0.52 24.22
N ARG A 236 -21.31 -0.10 25.49
CA ARG A 236 -20.32 0.76 26.17
C ARG A 236 -20.05 2.07 25.42
N ASN A 237 -21.00 3.01 25.44
CA ASN A 237 -20.87 4.32 24.76
C ASN A 237 -20.85 5.55 25.70
N PRO A 238 -19.85 5.71 26.58
CA PRO A 238 -18.90 4.71 27.10
C PRO A 238 -19.56 3.83 28.17
N LYS A 239 -18.79 2.92 28.76
CA LYS A 239 -19.04 2.34 30.08
C LYS A 239 -18.11 3.00 31.08
N CYS A 240 -18.58 4.02 31.80
CA CYS A 240 -17.80 4.68 32.84
C CYS A 240 -17.82 3.85 34.13
N ILE A 241 -16.64 3.63 34.73
CA ILE A 241 -16.48 2.93 36.00
C ILE A 241 -16.22 3.95 37.11
N SER A 242 -17.15 4.03 38.06
CA SER A 242 -17.07 4.75 39.34
C SER A 242 -16.31 6.11 39.37
N PRO A 243 -16.50 7.05 38.40
CA PRO A 243 -15.61 8.20 38.23
C PRO A 243 -15.76 9.30 39.30
N SER A 244 -14.65 9.95 39.67
CA SER A 244 -14.63 11.10 40.59
C SER A 244 -15.49 12.26 40.06
N VAL A 245 -15.28 12.67 38.80
CA VAL A 245 -16.22 13.50 38.01
C VAL A 245 -16.06 13.16 36.53
N PHE A 246 -17.16 12.77 35.88
CA PHE A 246 -17.22 12.61 34.43
C PHE A 246 -18.16 13.65 33.80
N ASP A 247 -17.63 14.49 32.93
CA ASP A 247 -18.36 15.48 32.14
C ASP A 247 -18.67 14.95 30.73
N TRP A 248 -19.93 14.61 30.46
CA TRP A 248 -20.43 14.22 29.14
C TRP A 248 -21.30 15.35 28.57
N VAL A 249 -20.73 16.17 27.68
CA VAL A 249 -21.33 17.45 27.27
C VAL A 249 -21.45 17.54 25.74
N ASN A 250 -22.63 17.90 25.22
CA ASN A 250 -22.84 18.14 23.78
C ASN A 250 -22.40 17.01 22.83
N ASN A 251 -22.42 15.76 23.28
CA ASN A 251 -22.08 14.59 22.46
C ASN A 251 -23.29 14.08 21.66
N VAL A 252 -23.02 13.31 20.61
CA VAL A 252 -24.02 12.55 19.85
C VAL A 252 -23.70 11.06 20.00
N SER A 253 -24.54 10.30 20.68
CA SER A 253 -24.55 8.83 20.61
C SER A 253 -25.49 8.37 19.50
N PHE A 254 -25.07 7.40 18.69
CA PHE A 254 -25.83 6.91 17.54
C PHE A 254 -25.82 5.38 17.40
N GLY A 255 -26.98 4.79 17.13
CA GLY A 255 -27.08 3.43 16.56
C GLY A 255 -26.61 2.26 17.44
N TRP A 256 -26.74 2.37 18.77
CA TRP A 256 -26.33 1.32 19.72
C TRP A 256 -27.36 0.20 19.90
N ASN A 257 -26.98 -0.88 20.62
CA ASN A 257 -27.93 -1.84 21.22
C ASN A 257 -27.98 -1.71 22.76
N ASN A 258 -26.84 -1.41 23.40
CA ASN A 258 -26.72 -0.97 24.80
C ASN A 258 -25.94 0.36 24.82
N GLY A 259 -26.40 1.34 25.60
CA GLY A 259 -26.07 2.75 25.39
C GLY A 259 -24.85 3.23 26.17
N PHE A 260 -25.06 4.32 26.92
CA PHE A 260 -24.16 4.80 27.94
C PHE A 260 -24.34 3.94 29.19
N ASN A 261 -23.26 3.38 29.76
CA ASN A 261 -23.33 2.44 30.87
C ASN A 261 -22.63 3.00 32.12
N MET A 262 -23.39 3.19 33.20
CA MET A 262 -22.86 3.43 34.54
C MET A 262 -22.47 2.08 35.17
N ALA A 263 -21.21 1.86 35.52
CA ALA A 263 -20.73 0.61 36.11
C ALA A 263 -20.06 0.82 37.47
N ALA A 264 -20.55 0.14 38.52
CA ALA A 264 -19.92 0.13 39.83
C ALA A 264 -18.75 -0.87 39.90
N ALA A 265 -17.70 -0.52 40.64
CA ALA A 265 -16.57 -1.41 40.93
C ALA A 265 -16.14 -1.43 42.42
N ASN A 266 -16.49 -0.41 43.19
CA ASN A 266 -16.01 -0.15 44.55
C ASN A 266 -17.01 0.75 45.33
N ASP A 267 -16.68 1.12 46.57
CA ASP A 267 -17.54 1.94 47.46
C ASP A 267 -17.52 3.49 47.27
N PRO A 268 -16.63 4.16 46.52
CA PRO A 268 -16.60 5.61 46.45
C PRO A 268 -17.80 6.18 45.67
N THR A 269 -18.17 7.43 45.98
CA THR A 269 -19.24 8.14 45.27
C THR A 269 -18.80 8.52 43.85
N ALA A 270 -19.53 8.03 42.86
CA ALA A 270 -19.30 8.32 41.45
C ALA A 270 -20.16 9.50 40.97
N ARG A 271 -19.58 10.46 40.24
CA ARG A 271 -20.29 11.69 39.79
C ARG A 271 -20.29 11.82 38.27
N VAL A 272 -21.46 11.98 37.65
CA VAL A 272 -21.61 12.08 36.19
C VAL A 272 -22.52 13.25 35.81
N ASN A 273 -22.04 14.13 34.93
CA ASN A 273 -22.85 15.16 34.27
C ASN A 273 -23.18 14.71 32.84
N ILE A 274 -24.45 14.61 32.45
CA ILE A 274 -24.89 14.41 31.06
C ILE A 274 -25.63 15.68 30.60
N ARG A 275 -24.99 16.51 29.78
CA ARG A 275 -25.44 17.87 29.44
C ARG A 275 -25.53 18.09 27.93
N GLY A 276 -26.57 18.77 27.47
CA GLY A 276 -26.67 19.24 26.07
C GLY A 276 -26.58 18.15 24.98
N SER A 277 -26.77 16.88 25.33
CA SER A 277 -26.36 15.73 24.52
C SER A 277 -27.53 15.04 23.82
N TRP A 278 -27.25 14.44 22.67
CA TRP A 278 -28.20 13.68 21.88
C TRP A 278 -27.90 12.19 21.89
N PHE A 279 -28.95 11.40 22.07
CA PHE A 279 -28.94 9.95 21.93
C PHE A 279 -29.91 9.60 20.80
N ILE A 280 -29.42 9.10 19.66
CA ILE A 280 -30.21 8.83 18.46
C ILE A 280 -30.10 7.32 18.12
N HIS A 281 -31.13 6.53 18.41
CA HIS A 281 -31.01 5.07 18.33
C HIS A 281 -31.13 4.49 16.91
N GLY A 282 -31.70 5.24 15.95
CA GLY A 282 -31.92 4.77 14.56
C GLY A 282 -32.89 3.58 14.47
N GLY A 283 -33.75 3.43 15.47
CA GLY A 283 -34.61 2.27 15.69
C GLY A 283 -35.46 2.48 16.94
N ASN A 284 -36.37 1.57 17.27
CA ASN A 284 -37.28 1.75 18.40
C ASN A 284 -36.61 1.45 19.75
N THR A 285 -36.53 2.43 20.65
CA THR A 285 -36.17 2.27 22.08
C THR A 285 -36.84 3.34 22.93
N THR A 286 -36.77 3.23 24.25
CA THR A 286 -37.12 4.32 25.17
C THR A 286 -36.02 4.67 26.17
N GLU A 287 -34.82 4.11 25.96
CA GLU A 287 -33.73 4.03 26.94
C GLU A 287 -32.37 4.28 26.27
N ALA A 288 -31.48 5.00 26.95
CA ALA A 288 -30.14 5.35 26.45
C ALA A 288 -29.03 5.30 27.52
N VAL A 289 -29.38 5.43 28.80
CA VAL A 289 -28.45 5.37 29.94
C VAL A 289 -28.82 4.16 30.81
N TYR A 290 -27.86 3.30 31.12
CA TYR A 290 -28.08 1.99 31.73
C TYR A 290 -27.17 1.75 32.94
N GLY A 291 -27.52 0.81 33.82
CA GLY A 291 -26.64 0.30 34.89
C GLY A 291 -26.83 0.98 36.24
N GLY A 292 -25.78 1.54 36.83
CA GLY A 292 -25.74 2.11 38.18
C GLY A 292 -25.09 1.15 39.18
N GLY A 293 -25.40 1.30 40.47
CA GLY A 293 -24.93 0.36 41.50
C GLY A 293 -25.14 0.82 42.93
N LEU A 294 -25.03 -0.13 43.87
CA LEU A 294 -25.11 0.10 45.32
C LEU A 294 -23.77 -0.21 45.99
N ASN A 295 -23.41 0.58 47.02
CA ASN A 295 -22.21 0.37 47.82
C ASN A 295 -22.43 -0.67 48.94
N GLY A 296 -21.42 -0.91 49.78
CA GLY A 296 -21.51 -1.83 50.93
C GLY A 296 -22.57 -1.45 51.96
N SER A 297 -22.98 -0.18 52.00
CA SER A 297 -24.07 0.37 52.84
C SER A 297 -25.46 0.30 52.18
N SER A 298 -25.57 -0.26 50.96
CA SER A 298 -26.79 -0.24 50.12
C SER A 298 -27.23 1.16 49.63
N GLU A 299 -26.30 2.11 49.59
CA GLU A 299 -26.50 3.47 49.05
C GLU A 299 -26.15 3.52 47.55
N ASN A 300 -26.82 4.39 46.80
CA ASN A 300 -26.54 4.59 45.38
C ASN A 300 -25.11 5.13 45.15
N ILE A 301 -24.27 4.39 44.44
CA ILE A 301 -22.90 4.81 44.09
C ILE A 301 -22.92 6.02 43.15
N PHE A 302 -23.76 5.96 42.12
CA PHE A 302 -23.83 6.99 41.08
C PHE A 302 -24.71 8.16 41.49
N LYS A 303 -24.14 9.36 41.40
CA LYS A 303 -24.86 10.64 41.43
C LYS A 303 -24.84 11.20 40.01
N LEU A 304 -26.02 11.45 39.44
CA LEU A 304 -26.20 11.81 38.04
C LEU A 304 -26.88 13.19 37.94
N HIS A 305 -26.23 14.13 37.26
CA HIS A 305 -26.85 15.38 36.82
C HIS A 305 -27.20 15.27 35.33
N MET A 306 -28.45 15.54 34.96
CA MET A 306 -28.87 15.63 33.56
C MET A 306 -29.52 16.97 33.23
N SER A 307 -29.08 17.62 32.16
CA SER A 307 -29.69 18.85 31.61
C SER A 307 -29.58 18.93 30.08
N ASP A 308 -30.53 19.62 29.45
CA ASP A 308 -30.70 19.76 27.99
C ASP A 308 -30.35 18.52 27.14
N SER A 309 -30.68 17.31 27.60
CA SER A 309 -30.32 16.08 26.89
C SER A 309 -31.56 15.31 26.42
N ALA A 310 -31.52 14.77 25.21
CA ALA A 310 -32.67 14.16 24.54
C ALA A 310 -32.37 12.81 23.88
N LEU A 311 -33.38 11.95 23.87
CA LEU A 311 -33.41 10.67 23.17
C LEU A 311 -34.38 10.77 21.98
N ASP A 312 -33.84 10.51 20.79
CA ASP A 312 -34.61 10.01 19.65
C ASP A 312 -34.56 8.47 19.66
N GLY A 313 -35.69 7.88 20.06
CA GLY A 313 -35.93 6.45 20.11
C GLY A 313 -36.88 5.97 19.01
N SER A 314 -36.99 6.73 17.90
CA SER A 314 -37.96 6.52 16.82
C SER A 314 -37.31 5.85 15.60
N ALA A 315 -37.96 4.84 15.03
CA ALA A 315 -37.55 4.28 13.73
C ALA A 315 -38.16 5.03 12.52
N ASN A 316 -38.31 6.36 12.57
CA ASN A 316 -39.05 7.15 11.58
C ASN A 316 -38.19 8.04 10.65
N GLY A 317 -36.90 8.24 10.95
CA GLY A 317 -36.00 9.09 10.16
C GLY A 317 -36.18 10.60 10.39
N VAL A 318 -36.77 11.02 11.52
CA VAL A 318 -36.98 12.42 11.91
C VAL A 318 -36.44 12.63 13.32
N LEU A 319 -35.65 13.69 13.55
CA LEU A 319 -34.96 13.93 14.83
C LEU A 319 -35.94 14.37 15.93
N ASP A 320 -36.59 13.39 16.53
CA ASP A 320 -37.63 13.54 17.54
C ASP A 320 -37.08 13.67 18.96
N THR A 321 -37.94 14.04 19.91
CA THR A 321 -37.57 14.21 21.33
C THR A 321 -38.47 13.34 22.22
N ASN A 322 -38.48 12.02 22.00
CA ASN A 322 -39.44 11.12 22.64
C ASN A 322 -39.25 11.05 24.17
N ARG A 323 -38.00 11.20 24.65
CA ARG A 323 -37.68 11.37 26.08
C ARG A 323 -36.54 12.35 26.29
N THR A 324 -36.46 12.94 27.48
CA THR A 324 -35.44 13.92 27.87
C THR A 324 -34.90 13.68 29.28
N ASN A 325 -33.63 14.03 29.49
CA ASN A 325 -32.91 13.90 30.76
C ASN A 325 -33.17 12.54 31.44
N TYR A 326 -33.48 12.51 32.73
CA TYR A 326 -33.67 11.29 33.53
C TYR A 326 -34.70 10.29 32.97
N GLY A 327 -35.60 10.71 32.08
CA GLY A 327 -36.58 9.82 31.45
C GLY A 327 -35.97 8.72 30.56
N MET A 328 -34.72 8.89 30.08
CA MET A 328 -34.02 7.87 29.26
C MET A 328 -33.13 6.91 30.06
N VAL A 329 -33.17 6.98 31.40
CA VAL A 329 -32.34 6.16 32.29
C VAL A 329 -33.08 4.86 32.66
N ASN A 330 -32.55 3.72 32.23
CA ASN A 330 -32.94 2.39 32.70
C ASN A 330 -32.09 2.01 33.93
N SER A 331 -32.44 2.59 35.07
CA SER A 331 -31.90 2.26 36.39
C SER A 331 -32.77 2.83 37.50
N ASN A 332 -32.75 2.18 38.67
CA ASN A 332 -33.23 2.75 39.93
C ASN A 332 -32.07 2.92 40.95
N SER A 333 -30.83 2.66 40.55
CA SER A 333 -29.65 2.59 41.44
C SER A 333 -28.67 3.76 41.19
N TYR A 334 -29.22 4.97 41.24
CA TYR A 334 -28.52 6.25 41.12
C TYR A 334 -29.32 7.36 41.82
N ASP A 335 -28.66 8.43 42.26
CA ASP A 335 -29.30 9.64 42.79
C ASP A 335 -29.29 10.77 41.75
N GLN A 336 -30.37 11.57 41.71
CA GLN A 336 -30.45 12.75 40.84
C GLN A 336 -29.83 13.98 41.51
N ALA A 337 -28.98 14.72 40.77
CA ALA A 337 -28.39 15.97 41.21
C ALA A 337 -28.94 17.18 40.45
N ALA A 338 -29.44 18.18 41.19
CA ALA A 338 -30.03 19.39 40.60
C ALA A 338 -29.00 20.28 39.87
N THR A 339 -27.74 20.26 40.30
CA THR A 339 -26.64 21.07 39.76
C THR A 339 -25.51 20.20 39.24
N ALA A 340 -24.91 20.57 38.11
CA ALA A 340 -23.71 19.94 37.59
C ALA A 340 -22.52 20.13 38.55
N TRP A 341 -21.65 19.11 38.65
CA TRP A 341 -20.38 19.25 39.37
C TRP A 341 -19.37 20.05 38.53
N PRO A 342 -18.67 21.04 39.11
CA PRO A 342 -17.65 21.82 38.42
C PRO A 342 -16.34 21.04 38.25
N GLN A 343 -15.56 21.44 37.25
CA GLN A 343 -14.26 20.85 36.93
C GLN A 343 -13.21 21.25 37.99
N THR A 344 -13.12 20.42 39.03
CA THR A 344 -12.34 20.60 40.27
C THR A 344 -11.98 19.23 40.84
N VAL A 345 -10.95 19.13 41.71
CA VAL A 345 -10.42 17.84 42.26
C VAL A 345 -11.49 16.95 42.92
N ASP A 346 -12.53 17.55 43.48
CA ASP A 346 -13.56 16.86 44.28
C ASP A 346 -14.99 17.05 43.72
N GLY A 347 -15.14 17.72 42.59
CA GLY A 347 -16.44 18.23 42.11
C GLY A 347 -17.07 19.26 43.05
N VAL A 348 -16.29 20.01 43.83
CA VAL A 348 -16.78 20.92 44.87
C VAL A 348 -16.91 22.36 44.34
N ALA A 349 -18.10 22.94 44.51
CA ALA A 349 -18.35 24.35 44.18
C ALA A 349 -17.44 25.29 44.99
N GLY A 350 -16.63 26.10 44.30
CA GLY A 350 -15.63 26.98 44.91
C GLY A 350 -14.28 26.31 45.20
N GLY A 351 -14.09 25.04 44.85
CA GLY A 351 -12.78 24.39 44.88
C GLY A 351 -11.84 24.86 43.75
N PRO A 352 -10.55 24.48 43.78
CA PRO A 352 -9.60 24.81 42.72
C PRO A 352 -10.04 24.23 41.37
N VAL A 353 -10.17 25.10 40.36
CA VAL A 353 -10.55 24.71 38.99
C VAL A 353 -9.40 23.98 38.31
N ILE A 354 -9.73 22.88 37.61
CA ILE A 354 -8.82 22.11 36.78
C ILE A 354 -9.36 22.09 35.36
N GLY A 355 -8.51 22.30 34.37
CA GLY A 355 -8.95 22.41 32.98
C GLY A 355 -9.66 23.72 32.67
N THR A 356 -10.42 23.72 31.58
CA THR A 356 -11.13 24.89 31.05
C THR A 356 -12.60 24.53 30.86
N PRO A 357 -13.55 25.22 31.54
CA PRO A 357 -14.97 24.86 31.49
C PRO A 357 -15.50 24.71 30.06
N VAL A 358 -16.19 23.60 29.80
CA VAL A 358 -16.79 23.34 28.48
C VAL A 358 -17.88 24.36 28.15
N THR A 359 -17.79 24.94 26.95
CA THR A 359 -18.84 25.77 26.37
C THR A 359 -20.06 24.91 26.07
N LEU A 360 -21.13 25.10 26.84
CA LEU A 360 -22.40 24.37 26.68
C LEU A 360 -23.25 24.98 25.55
N ASP A 361 -23.31 24.30 24.41
CA ASP A 361 -24.25 24.60 23.34
C ASP A 361 -25.67 24.07 23.66
N PRO A 362 -26.73 24.67 23.11
CA PRO A 362 -28.03 24.02 23.01
C PRO A 362 -27.90 22.72 22.20
N ARG A 363 -28.54 21.63 22.65
CA ARG A 363 -28.36 20.28 22.06
C ARG A 363 -28.56 20.22 20.55
N ARG A 364 -29.50 21.00 19.99
CA ARG A 364 -29.77 21.06 18.54
C ARG A 364 -28.59 21.69 17.78
N THR A 365 -28.04 22.81 18.26
CA THR A 365 -26.80 23.40 17.74
C THR A 365 -25.63 22.42 17.85
N ALA A 366 -25.45 21.78 19.02
CA ALA A 366 -24.38 20.82 19.26
C ALA A 366 -24.37 19.68 18.23
N HIS A 367 -25.52 19.03 17.99
CA HIS A 367 -25.66 18.00 16.96
C HIS A 367 -25.23 18.50 15.57
N LYS A 368 -25.63 19.72 15.19
CA LYS A 368 -25.21 20.33 13.92
C LYS A 368 -23.71 20.62 13.86
N LYS A 369 -23.09 21.08 14.96
CA LYS A 369 -21.62 21.27 15.05
C LYS A 369 -20.87 19.95 14.95
N VAL A 370 -21.32 18.91 15.65
CA VAL A 370 -20.72 17.55 15.60
C VAL A 370 -20.72 17.04 14.16
N LEU A 371 -21.87 16.95 13.48
CA LEU A 371 -21.91 16.51 12.08
C LEU A 371 -21.02 17.38 11.17
N SER A 372 -20.93 18.68 11.43
CA SER A 372 -20.11 19.61 10.65
C SER A 372 -18.60 19.35 10.78
N GLN A 373 -18.05 19.19 12.00
CA GLN A 373 -16.59 19.25 12.22
C GLN A 373 -15.96 18.08 12.99
N VAL A 374 -16.74 17.15 13.57
CA VAL A 374 -16.19 16.02 14.34
C VAL A 374 -15.23 15.12 13.52
N GLY A 375 -14.20 14.59 14.16
CA GLY A 375 -13.24 13.63 13.61
C GLY A 375 -11.99 14.27 13.00
N ALA A 376 -11.15 13.46 12.35
CA ALA A 376 -9.86 13.88 11.80
C ALA A 376 -10.01 14.72 10.51
N THR A 377 -10.37 15.99 10.69
CA THR A 377 -10.80 16.89 9.62
C THR A 377 -9.67 17.61 8.87
N ARG A 378 -9.96 17.90 7.59
CA ARG A 378 -9.20 18.67 6.61
C ARG A 378 -9.78 20.08 6.45
N MET A 379 -9.32 20.98 7.31
CA MET A 379 -9.88 22.33 7.39
C MET A 379 -9.40 23.27 6.26
N GLU A 380 -8.62 22.78 5.29
CA GLU A 380 -8.17 23.60 4.17
C GLU A 380 -9.29 23.94 3.15
N ILE A 381 -9.21 25.13 2.59
CA ILE A 381 -10.06 25.61 1.51
C ILE A 381 -9.56 24.98 0.21
N GLY A 382 -10.37 24.06 -0.32
CA GLY A 382 -10.04 23.26 -1.48
C GLY A 382 -11.09 22.18 -1.73
N SER A 383 -11.06 21.59 -2.94
CA SER A 383 -12.03 20.63 -3.44
C SER A 383 -12.05 19.26 -2.75
N ARG A 384 -11.06 18.98 -1.89
CA ARG A 384 -10.99 17.73 -1.11
C ARG A 384 -12.14 17.65 -0.09
N PRO A 385 -12.72 16.46 0.14
CA PRO A 385 -13.64 16.25 1.26
C PRO A 385 -13.00 16.59 2.60
N LEU A 386 -13.82 17.10 3.53
CA LEU A 386 -13.42 17.47 4.89
C LEU A 386 -12.87 16.29 5.71
N ARG A 387 -13.18 15.05 5.32
CA ARG A 387 -12.81 13.81 6.01
C ARG A 387 -12.31 12.79 4.98
N ASP A 388 -11.93 11.60 5.42
CA ASP A 388 -11.77 10.45 4.52
C ASP A 388 -13.09 9.68 4.43
N GLU A 389 -13.18 8.76 3.47
CA GLU A 389 -14.40 8.03 3.10
C GLU A 389 -15.08 7.34 4.30
N ILE A 390 -14.32 6.67 5.18
CA ILE A 390 -14.88 5.94 6.32
C ILE A 390 -15.55 6.90 7.32
N THR A 391 -14.85 7.96 7.72
CA THR A 391 -15.39 8.89 8.72
C THR A 391 -16.53 9.71 8.10
N GLN A 392 -16.45 10.08 6.82
CA GLN A 392 -17.56 10.73 6.12
C GLN A 392 -18.81 9.83 6.05
N LEU A 393 -18.66 8.54 5.69
CA LEU A 393 -19.76 7.56 5.71
C LEU A 393 -20.38 7.41 7.10
N CYS A 394 -19.60 7.54 8.17
CA CYS A 394 -20.10 7.53 9.55
C CYS A 394 -20.99 8.76 9.83
N ILE A 395 -20.58 9.95 9.39
CA ILE A 395 -21.38 11.17 9.49
C ILE A 395 -22.66 11.06 8.66
N ASP A 396 -22.55 10.60 7.41
CA ASP A 396 -23.68 10.51 6.48
C ASP A 396 -24.73 9.51 6.98
N ARG A 397 -24.30 8.33 7.48
CA ARG A 397 -25.21 7.36 8.11
C ARG A 397 -25.82 7.89 9.40
N THR A 398 -25.09 8.66 10.22
CA THR A 398 -25.63 9.29 11.44
C THR A 398 -26.70 10.32 11.07
N ALA A 399 -26.41 11.21 10.11
CA ALA A 399 -27.34 12.24 9.64
C ALA A 399 -28.59 11.65 8.96
N ALA A 400 -28.45 10.51 8.28
CA ALA A 400 -29.56 9.77 7.67
C ALA A 400 -30.22 8.74 8.62
N MET A 401 -29.79 8.66 9.89
CA MET A 401 -30.26 7.71 10.92
C MET A 401 -30.14 6.22 10.54
N GLN A 402 -29.23 5.89 9.63
CA GLN A 402 -28.96 4.54 9.14
C GLN A 402 -28.02 3.77 10.06
N ARG A 403 -28.56 3.20 11.15
CA ARG A 403 -27.76 2.42 12.10
C ARG A 403 -27.25 1.12 11.48
N GLY A 404 -26.03 0.69 11.85
CA GLY A 404 -25.46 -0.58 11.41
C GLY A 404 -24.12 -0.90 12.06
N ILE A 405 -24.14 -1.87 12.97
CA ILE A 405 -22.95 -2.52 13.56
C ILE A 405 -22.42 -3.54 12.54
N ILE A 406 -21.09 -3.62 12.37
CA ILE A 406 -20.41 -4.46 11.38
C ILE A 406 -19.52 -5.52 12.05
N ALA A 407 -19.31 -6.68 11.42
CA ALA A 407 -18.33 -7.70 11.83
C ALA A 407 -16.99 -7.60 11.08
N ASP A 408 -16.92 -6.76 10.06
CA ASP A 408 -15.78 -6.54 9.19
C ASP A 408 -15.83 -5.12 8.60
N PRO A 409 -14.74 -4.33 8.58
CA PRO A 409 -14.72 -3.06 7.87
C PRO A 409 -15.06 -3.18 6.37
N LEU A 410 -14.87 -4.37 5.76
CA LEU A 410 -15.29 -4.66 4.39
C LEU A 410 -16.81 -4.50 4.17
N GLU A 411 -17.64 -4.64 5.21
CA GLU A 411 -19.10 -4.44 5.13
C GLU A 411 -19.52 -2.99 4.85
N LEU A 412 -18.58 -2.04 4.95
CA LEU A 412 -18.83 -0.64 4.59
C LEU A 412 -18.88 -0.39 3.08
N GLY A 413 -18.35 -1.31 2.25
CA GLY A 413 -18.42 -1.20 0.78
C GLY A 413 -17.60 -0.04 0.20
N LEU A 414 -16.43 0.24 0.78
CA LEU A 414 -15.56 1.36 0.43
C LEU A 414 -15.09 1.32 -1.04
N SER A 415 -14.82 2.49 -1.61
CA SER A 415 -14.37 2.71 -2.98
C SER A 415 -13.12 1.91 -3.39
N THR A 416 -12.29 1.51 -2.41
CA THR A 416 -11.08 0.70 -2.59
C THR A 416 -11.35 -0.80 -2.73
N GLY A 417 -12.52 -1.30 -2.33
CA GLY A 417 -12.79 -2.72 -2.14
C GLY A 417 -12.00 -3.36 -0.99
N THR A 418 -11.42 -2.56 -0.08
CA THR A 418 -10.59 -3.02 1.05
C THR A 418 -11.12 -2.55 2.40
N ALA A 419 -10.58 -3.10 3.49
CA ALA A 419 -10.98 -2.78 4.87
C ALA A 419 -10.62 -1.34 5.33
N PHE A 420 -9.85 -0.59 4.54
CA PHE A 420 -9.41 0.77 4.85
C PHE A 420 -9.47 1.65 3.59
N ALA A 421 -10.07 2.84 3.70
CA ALA A 421 -10.13 3.81 2.62
C ALA A 421 -8.72 4.27 2.22
N SER A 422 -8.52 4.62 0.95
CA SER A 422 -7.23 5.16 0.49
C SER A 422 -7.02 6.58 1.01
N LEU A 423 -5.80 6.89 1.47
CA LEU A 423 -5.41 8.22 1.93
C LEU A 423 -4.45 8.85 0.90
N GLN A 424 -4.89 9.92 0.23
CA GLN A 424 -4.18 10.54 -0.88
C GLN A 424 -3.13 11.53 -0.35
N SER A 425 -1.84 11.21 -0.54
CA SER A 425 -0.76 12.14 -0.17
C SER A 425 -0.62 13.30 -1.15
N THR A 426 -0.18 14.45 -0.65
CA THR A 426 0.42 15.52 -1.45
C THR A 426 1.90 15.68 -1.08
N THR A 427 2.63 16.49 -1.83
CA THR A 427 3.97 16.95 -1.45
C THR A 427 3.88 17.74 -0.14
N ALA A 428 4.83 17.54 0.78
CA ALA A 428 5.02 18.46 1.90
C ALA A 428 5.53 19.82 1.38
N PRO A 429 5.19 20.94 2.03
CA PRO A 429 5.84 22.21 1.77
C PRO A 429 7.30 22.18 2.24
N ALA A 430 8.11 23.16 1.81
CA ALA A 430 9.45 23.34 2.34
C ALA A 430 9.40 23.88 3.78
N ASP A 431 10.32 23.38 4.60
CA ASP A 431 10.62 23.76 5.97
C ASP A 431 12.15 23.64 6.07
N THR A 432 12.83 24.78 6.10
CA THR A 432 14.29 24.88 5.85
C THR A 432 15.14 24.65 7.09
N ASP A 433 14.64 24.94 8.29
CA ASP A 433 15.35 24.74 9.56
C ASP A 433 14.74 23.66 10.47
N LEU A 434 13.63 23.04 10.05
CA LEU A 434 12.95 21.88 10.65
C LEU A 434 12.23 22.18 11.97
N ASP A 435 11.72 23.40 12.12
CA ASP A 435 10.92 23.84 13.27
C ASP A 435 9.40 23.54 13.15
N GLY A 436 8.98 22.99 12.00
CA GLY A 436 7.60 22.58 11.75
C GLY A 436 6.70 23.67 11.17
N MET A 437 7.20 24.90 11.02
CA MET A 437 6.58 25.94 10.20
C MET A 437 7.13 25.92 8.76
N PRO A 438 6.28 26.06 7.73
CA PRO A 438 6.77 26.12 6.34
C PRO A 438 7.39 27.47 5.95
N ASP A 439 8.39 27.43 5.08
CA ASP A 439 9.03 28.58 4.41
C ASP A 439 8.03 29.65 3.93
N ASP A 440 7.00 29.22 3.19
CA ASP A 440 5.97 30.09 2.59
C ASP A 440 5.03 30.72 3.64
N TRP A 441 4.85 30.06 4.79
CA TRP A 441 4.11 30.60 5.93
C TRP A 441 4.95 31.69 6.60
N GLU A 442 6.20 31.38 6.93
CA GLU A 442 7.10 32.30 7.62
C GLU A 442 7.41 33.57 6.84
N ASP A 443 7.77 33.45 5.56
CA ASP A 443 7.98 34.59 4.65
C ASP A 443 6.76 35.52 4.65
N ALA A 444 5.55 34.95 4.68
CA ALA A 444 4.31 35.70 4.66
C ALA A 444 3.99 36.35 6.02
N VAL A 445 4.17 35.63 7.14
CA VAL A 445 3.82 36.14 8.48
C VAL A 445 4.91 37.00 9.14
N GLY A 446 6.10 37.06 8.54
CA GLY A 446 7.25 37.86 9.00
C GLY A 446 8.18 37.15 9.98
N TYR A 447 8.31 35.83 9.86
CA TYR A 447 9.25 35.00 10.63
C TYR A 447 10.54 34.74 9.84
N ASN A 448 11.35 33.74 10.21
CA ASN A 448 12.71 33.59 9.67
C ASN A 448 13.16 32.13 9.62
N LYS A 449 12.70 31.44 8.57
CA LYS A 449 13.01 30.10 8.01
C LYS A 449 14.48 29.67 7.83
N ALA A 450 15.39 30.30 8.55
CA ALA A 450 16.79 29.91 8.67
C ALA A 450 17.26 29.91 10.13
N LEU A 451 16.32 30.01 11.08
CA LEU A 451 16.49 30.02 12.53
C LEU A 451 15.25 29.39 13.16
N ALA A 452 15.32 28.10 13.48
CA ALA A 452 14.25 27.38 14.18
C ALA A 452 13.82 28.13 15.46
N ASP A 453 12.67 28.82 15.39
CA ASP A 453 12.20 29.75 16.41
C ASP A 453 10.74 29.52 16.81
N HIS A 454 10.21 28.34 16.47
CA HIS A 454 8.97 27.67 16.88
C HIS A 454 8.54 27.95 18.32
N ASN A 455 9.49 28.01 19.26
CA ASN A 455 9.27 28.24 20.69
C ASN A 455 9.16 29.73 21.08
N THR A 456 9.28 30.67 20.14
CA THR A 456 9.14 32.11 20.40
C THR A 456 7.70 32.41 20.79
N VAL A 457 7.50 32.89 22.03
CA VAL A 457 6.20 33.28 22.56
C VAL A 457 5.68 34.53 21.85
N LEU A 458 4.40 34.51 21.42
CA LEU A 458 3.76 35.68 20.84
C LEU A 458 3.42 36.71 21.92
N THR A 459 3.97 37.92 21.78
CA THR A 459 3.91 38.96 22.82
C THR A 459 2.55 39.67 22.94
N ALA A 460 1.63 39.49 21.97
CA ALA A 460 0.29 40.07 21.99
C ALA A 460 -0.73 39.25 21.17
N PRO A 461 -1.31 38.16 21.73
CA PRO A 461 -2.26 37.29 21.02
C PRO A 461 -3.51 38.03 20.51
N GLU A 462 -4.02 38.97 21.32
CA GLU A 462 -5.34 39.61 21.15
C GLU A 462 -5.40 40.71 20.07
N THR A 463 -4.34 40.86 19.28
CA THR A 463 -4.22 41.93 18.26
C THR A 463 -4.25 41.37 16.84
N ALA A 464 -4.18 42.25 15.83
CA ALA A 464 -4.00 41.84 14.43
C ALA A 464 -2.70 41.07 14.15
N ALA A 465 -1.80 40.94 15.13
CA ALA A 465 -0.54 40.22 15.04
C ALA A 465 -0.65 38.68 15.14
N SER A 466 -1.82 38.11 15.43
CA SER A 466 -2.00 36.64 15.44
C SER A 466 -3.31 36.15 14.81
N PHE A 467 -3.33 34.91 14.32
CA PHE A 467 -4.50 34.15 13.91
C PHE A 467 -5.31 33.57 15.09
N PHE A 468 -4.87 33.72 16.35
CA PHE A 468 -5.65 33.20 17.47
C PHE A 468 -6.99 33.97 17.66
N PRO A 469 -8.03 33.31 18.22
CA PRO A 469 -9.28 33.97 18.57
C PRO A 469 -9.09 35.12 19.57
N ALA A 470 -9.93 36.15 19.50
CA ALA A 470 -9.90 37.25 20.47
C ALA A 470 -10.19 36.73 21.89
N GLY A 471 -9.43 37.19 22.90
CA GLY A 471 -9.48 36.65 24.26
C GLY A 471 -8.58 35.42 24.50
N SER A 472 -7.78 34.98 23.52
CA SER A 472 -6.80 33.90 23.74
C SER A 472 -5.69 34.34 24.71
N PRO A 473 -5.37 33.57 25.76
CA PRO A 473 -4.33 33.96 26.72
C PRO A 473 -2.93 34.09 26.11
N ALA A 474 -2.09 34.92 26.74
CA ALA A 474 -0.68 35.05 26.39
C ALA A 474 0.16 33.85 26.84
N GLY A 475 1.15 33.47 26.02
CA GLY A 475 2.08 32.38 26.29
C GLY A 475 2.23 31.35 25.16
N TYR A 476 1.30 31.32 24.20
CA TYR A 476 1.41 30.49 23.00
C TYR A 476 2.58 30.92 22.10
N THR A 477 3.18 29.95 21.39
CA THR A 477 4.34 30.16 20.52
C THR A 477 3.98 30.32 19.03
N ARG A 478 4.97 30.66 18.20
CA ARG A 478 4.85 30.76 16.73
C ARG A 478 4.34 29.48 16.07
N LEU A 479 4.91 28.32 16.44
CA LEU A 479 4.46 27.03 15.92
C LEU A 479 3.01 26.76 16.32
N GLU A 480 2.61 27.10 17.55
CA GLU A 480 1.22 26.93 17.99
C GLU A 480 0.22 27.80 17.18
N GLU A 481 0.65 28.96 16.67
CA GLU A 481 -0.15 29.75 15.73
C GLU A 481 -0.33 29.03 14.39
N TYR A 482 0.73 28.42 13.85
CA TYR A 482 0.64 27.60 12.64
C TYR A 482 -0.25 26.37 12.86
N LEU A 483 -0.11 25.69 14.01
CA LEU A 483 -0.94 24.54 14.36
C LEU A 483 -2.41 24.91 14.58
N HIS A 484 -2.71 26.14 15.03
CA HIS A 484 -4.08 26.69 15.08
C HIS A 484 -4.60 27.02 13.68
N PHE A 485 -3.82 27.72 12.84
CA PHE A 485 -4.16 27.98 11.44
C PHE A 485 -4.54 26.69 10.71
N LYS A 486 -3.76 25.61 10.88
CA LYS A 486 -4.05 24.29 10.30
C LYS A 486 -5.29 23.59 10.85
N ALA A 487 -5.78 23.95 12.04
CA ALA A 487 -6.89 23.30 12.74
C ALA A 487 -8.25 24.02 12.60
N VAL A 488 -8.29 25.20 11.95
CA VAL A 488 -9.52 25.96 11.65
C VAL A 488 -9.70 26.14 10.14
N PRO A 489 -10.88 26.55 9.62
CA PRO A 489 -11.06 26.82 8.19
C PRO A 489 -9.97 27.75 7.64
N HIS A 490 -9.12 27.28 6.72
CA HIS A 490 -7.93 28.01 6.31
C HIS A 490 -7.54 27.87 4.84
N GLY A 491 -6.82 28.86 4.29
CA GLY A 491 -6.32 28.79 2.92
C GLY A 491 -5.26 29.84 2.62
N SER A 492 -4.61 29.72 1.47
CA SER A 492 -3.58 30.66 1.01
C SER A 492 -4.01 31.32 -0.30
N VAL A 493 -3.67 32.58 -0.47
CA VAL A 493 -3.97 33.39 -1.66
C VAL A 493 -2.73 34.21 -2.03
N GLY A 494 -2.44 34.34 -3.34
CA GLY A 494 -1.29 35.10 -3.80
C GLY A 494 -1.39 36.59 -3.44
N ARG A 495 -0.26 37.30 -3.34
CA ARG A 495 -0.26 38.75 -3.12
C ARG A 495 -1.09 39.45 -4.20
N SER A 496 -2.05 40.28 -3.80
CA SER A 496 -2.79 41.12 -4.74
C SER A 496 -1.93 42.31 -5.14
N THR A 497 -1.76 42.57 -6.43
CA THR A 497 -1.06 43.76 -6.94
C THR A 497 -1.99 44.60 -7.81
N ALA A 498 -1.61 45.85 -8.09
CA ALA A 498 -2.41 46.72 -8.94
C ALA A 498 -2.60 46.20 -10.39
N SER A 499 -1.72 45.31 -10.86
CA SER A 499 -1.79 44.66 -12.18
C SER A 499 -2.21 43.18 -12.14
N SER A 500 -2.12 42.54 -10.97
CA SER A 500 -2.56 41.17 -10.70
C SER A 500 -3.48 41.13 -9.46
N PRO A 501 -4.77 41.44 -9.62
CA PRO A 501 -5.73 41.30 -8.53
C PRO A 501 -5.91 39.82 -8.18
N SER A 502 -5.64 39.46 -6.92
CA SER A 502 -5.81 38.09 -6.42
C SER A 502 -7.12 37.93 -5.66
N PHE A 503 -7.63 36.69 -5.59
CA PHE A 503 -8.77 36.35 -4.75
C PHE A 503 -8.79 34.86 -4.42
N ILE A 504 -9.51 34.50 -3.36
CA ILE A 504 -9.86 33.12 -3.01
C ILE A 504 -11.38 33.02 -2.77
N ASP A 505 -12.01 32.02 -3.38
CA ASP A 505 -13.43 31.72 -3.19
C ASP A 505 -13.58 30.62 -2.13
N VAL A 506 -14.44 30.87 -1.13
CA VAL A 506 -14.64 30.02 0.04
C VAL A 506 -16.10 29.58 0.11
N ASP A 507 -16.35 28.27 0.02
CA ASP A 507 -17.69 27.71 0.25
C ASP A 507 -17.86 27.32 1.72
N LEU A 508 -18.59 28.16 2.46
CA LEU A 508 -18.78 28.00 3.90
C LEU A 508 -19.56 26.73 4.27
N ARG A 509 -20.28 26.12 3.31
CA ARG A 509 -21.01 24.86 3.52
C ARG A 509 -20.09 23.69 3.80
N LYS A 510 -18.83 23.71 3.31
CA LYS A 510 -17.82 22.69 3.61
C LYS A 510 -17.62 22.51 5.12
N PHE A 511 -17.68 23.61 5.88
CA PHE A 511 -17.40 23.65 7.31
C PHE A 511 -18.65 23.67 8.20
N THR A 512 -19.85 23.53 7.62
CA THR A 512 -21.16 23.69 8.30
C THR A 512 -22.21 22.67 7.87
N SER A 513 -21.79 21.49 7.41
CA SER A 513 -22.67 20.49 6.77
C SER A 513 -23.86 20.01 7.60
N GLY A 514 -23.84 20.16 8.94
CA GLY A 514 -24.99 19.88 9.80
C GLY A 514 -26.11 20.92 9.74
N PHE A 515 -25.85 22.14 9.24
CA PHE A 515 -26.84 23.22 9.11
C PHE A 515 -27.60 23.13 7.78
N THR A 516 -28.38 22.06 7.62
CA THR A 516 -29.06 21.72 6.36
C THR A 516 -30.35 22.50 6.10
N SER A 517 -30.94 23.12 7.14
CA SER A 517 -32.32 23.61 7.11
C SER A 517 -32.43 25.02 6.53
N SER A 518 -32.10 25.19 5.24
CA SER A 518 -32.01 26.50 4.56
C SER A 518 -31.04 27.47 5.25
N PRO A 519 -29.74 27.16 5.31
CA PRO A 519 -28.74 27.99 5.96
C PRO A 519 -28.53 29.33 5.25
N VAL A 520 -28.30 30.37 6.05
CA VAL A 520 -27.90 31.71 5.63
C VAL A 520 -26.58 32.06 6.33
N PHE A 521 -25.67 32.69 5.59
CA PHE A 521 -24.31 32.99 6.02
C PHE A 521 -24.06 34.50 6.06
N THR A 522 -23.45 34.98 7.14
CA THR A 522 -23.01 36.37 7.30
C THR A 522 -21.53 36.44 7.63
N VAL A 523 -20.81 37.41 7.05
CA VAL A 523 -19.37 37.62 7.29
C VAL A 523 -19.12 38.87 8.13
N SER A 524 -18.18 38.80 9.05
CA SER A 524 -17.75 39.90 9.93
C SER A 524 -16.25 39.79 10.26
N GLY A 525 -15.71 40.70 11.09
CA GLY A 525 -14.34 40.56 11.62
C GLY A 525 -13.21 40.54 10.57
N LEU A 526 -13.40 41.24 9.45
CA LEU A 526 -12.48 41.26 8.30
C LEU A 526 -11.06 41.71 8.67
N ARG A 527 -10.05 41.02 8.14
CA ARG A 527 -8.62 41.34 8.29
C ARG A 527 -7.92 41.31 6.92
N ASN A 528 -7.18 42.38 6.61
CA ASN A 528 -6.29 42.52 5.43
C ASN A 528 -6.90 42.14 4.07
N GLY A 529 -8.17 42.47 3.87
CA GLY A 529 -8.84 42.38 2.57
C GLY A 529 -10.31 42.76 2.63
N THR A 530 -11.00 42.51 1.53
CA THR A 530 -12.44 42.76 1.36
C THR A 530 -13.15 41.47 0.94
N VAL A 531 -14.47 41.41 1.12
CA VAL A 531 -15.30 40.26 0.72
C VAL A 531 -16.49 40.67 -0.13
N THR A 532 -16.90 39.77 -1.01
CA THR A 532 -18.26 39.75 -1.57
C THR A 532 -18.86 38.37 -1.33
N GLN A 533 -20.14 38.32 -0.93
CA GLN A 533 -20.86 37.07 -0.73
C GLN A 533 -21.80 36.78 -1.92
N SER A 534 -21.99 35.51 -2.24
CA SER A 534 -22.83 35.06 -3.36
C SER A 534 -23.34 33.62 -3.16
N GLY A 535 -24.14 33.14 -4.10
CA GLY A 535 -24.75 31.80 -4.06
C GLY A 535 -25.92 31.67 -3.07
N PRO A 536 -26.55 30.48 -2.98
CA PRO A 536 -27.66 30.24 -2.06
C PRO A 536 -27.27 30.56 -0.62
N GLY A 537 -28.11 31.32 0.08
CA GLY A 537 -27.85 31.71 1.47
C GLY A 537 -26.60 32.57 1.69
N ASN A 538 -26.02 33.17 0.65
CA ASN A 538 -24.74 33.90 0.70
C ASN A 538 -23.52 33.01 1.07
N ALA A 539 -23.61 31.70 0.80
CA ALA A 539 -22.63 30.69 1.20
C ALA A 539 -21.23 30.79 0.57
N ILE A 540 -21.10 31.43 -0.60
CA ILE A 540 -19.82 31.57 -1.32
C ILE A 540 -19.22 32.94 -1.03
N VAL A 541 -18.11 32.98 -0.30
CA VAL A 541 -17.36 34.21 0.02
C VAL A 541 -16.17 34.33 -0.91
N ARG A 542 -16.16 35.35 -1.79
CA ARG A 542 -14.94 35.78 -2.48
C ARG A 542 -14.18 36.74 -1.60
N PHE A 543 -12.99 36.36 -1.16
CA PHE A 543 -12.06 37.23 -0.43
C PHE A 543 -10.99 37.79 -1.37
N THR A 544 -10.79 39.10 -1.36
CA THR A 544 -9.76 39.82 -2.13
C THR A 544 -8.80 40.50 -1.15
N PRO A 545 -7.51 40.12 -1.12
CA PRO A 545 -6.51 40.73 -0.24
C PRO A 545 -6.32 42.24 -0.46
N THR A 546 -5.87 42.94 0.58
CA THR A 546 -5.41 44.33 0.42
C THR A 546 -4.19 44.38 -0.50
N VAL A 547 -4.23 45.27 -1.50
CA VAL A 547 -3.20 45.41 -2.54
C VAL A 547 -1.83 45.76 -1.95
N GLU A 548 -0.79 45.09 -2.44
CA GLU A 548 0.60 45.10 -1.95
C GLU A 548 0.81 44.71 -0.48
N THR A 549 -0.13 43.98 0.14
CA THR A 549 0.06 43.40 1.49
C THR A 549 0.19 41.89 1.47
N SER A 550 0.97 41.34 2.39
CA SER A 550 1.13 39.90 2.65
C SER A 550 0.94 39.59 4.14
N GLY A 551 0.78 38.31 4.48
CA GLY A 551 0.63 37.81 5.84
C GLY A 551 -0.81 37.51 6.25
N ARG A 552 -1.13 37.79 7.51
CA ARG A 552 -2.37 37.35 8.17
C ARG A 552 -3.60 38.08 7.64
N ALA A 553 -4.60 37.35 7.19
CA ALA A 553 -5.85 37.87 6.65
C ALA A 553 -7.05 36.96 6.98
N GLY A 554 -8.25 37.31 6.51
CA GLY A 554 -9.45 36.47 6.64
C GLY A 554 -10.61 37.17 7.34
N PHE A 555 -11.49 36.39 7.96
CA PHE A 555 -12.77 36.87 8.50
C PHE A 555 -13.38 35.90 9.52
N LEU A 556 -14.42 36.35 10.22
CA LEU A 556 -15.36 35.47 10.92
C LEU A 556 -16.60 35.26 10.03
N PHE A 557 -17.18 34.07 10.07
CA PHE A 557 -18.47 33.80 9.43
C PHE A 557 -19.44 33.16 10.41
N THR A 558 -20.72 33.51 10.30
CA THR A 558 -21.80 32.90 11.08
C THR A 558 -22.78 32.23 10.14
N VAL A 559 -23.04 30.94 10.35
CA VAL A 559 -24.20 30.25 9.77
C VAL A 559 -25.40 30.41 10.71
N THR A 560 -26.58 30.61 10.16
CA THR A 560 -27.86 30.54 10.87
C THR A 560 -28.87 29.87 9.94
N ASP A 561 -29.61 28.87 10.40
CA ASP A 561 -30.60 28.18 9.57
C ASP A 561 -32.04 28.38 10.09
N SER A 562 -33.03 27.87 9.36
CA SER A 562 -34.44 28.17 9.61
C SER A 562 -35.00 27.63 10.92
N THR A 563 -34.28 26.78 11.67
CA THR A 563 -34.67 26.41 13.05
C THR A 563 -34.07 27.32 14.13
N GLY A 564 -33.33 28.37 13.73
CA GLY A 564 -32.79 29.40 14.62
C GLY A 564 -31.44 29.07 15.26
N ASP A 565 -30.95 27.84 15.07
CA ASP A 565 -29.61 27.46 15.49
C ASP A 565 -28.58 28.24 14.67
N ASN A 566 -27.51 28.70 15.33
CA ASN A 566 -26.46 29.49 14.71
C ASN A 566 -25.08 29.09 15.26
N TRP A 567 -24.04 29.36 14.47
CA TRP A 567 -22.66 29.10 14.86
C TRP A 567 -21.70 30.04 14.12
N THR A 568 -20.89 30.77 14.88
CA THR A 568 -19.78 31.57 14.36
C THR A 568 -18.48 30.75 14.34
N GLN A 569 -17.76 30.80 13.22
CA GLN A 569 -16.43 30.22 13.03
C GLN A 569 -15.44 31.28 12.52
N GLN A 570 -14.16 30.98 12.65
CA GLN A 570 -13.06 31.74 12.06
C GLN A 570 -12.69 31.17 10.69
N CYS A 571 -12.34 32.03 9.73
CA CYS A 571 -11.71 31.66 8.48
C CYS A 571 -10.37 32.38 8.34
N CYS A 572 -9.27 31.64 8.40
CA CYS A 572 -7.90 32.16 8.42
C CYS A 572 -7.29 32.13 7.01
N LEU A 573 -6.94 33.29 6.46
CA LEU A 573 -6.32 33.37 5.13
C LEU A 573 -4.88 33.86 5.22
N LEU A 574 -3.96 33.15 4.57
CA LEU A 574 -2.57 33.56 4.41
C LEU A 574 -2.40 34.23 3.05
N VAL A 575 -1.99 35.50 3.03
CA VAL A 575 -1.63 36.19 1.80
C VAL A 575 -0.13 36.01 1.58
N THR A 576 0.29 35.31 0.52
CA THR A 576 1.72 35.01 0.32
C THR A 576 2.52 36.26 -0.05
N THR A 577 3.85 36.21 0.09
CA THR A 577 4.76 37.28 -0.37
C THR A 577 4.79 37.40 -1.89
N THR A 578 4.59 36.27 -2.57
CA THR A 578 4.56 36.08 -4.03
C THR A 578 3.23 36.55 -4.63
N PRO A 579 3.23 37.43 -5.65
CA PRO A 579 2.01 37.78 -6.37
C PRO A 579 1.31 36.57 -7.00
N GLN A 580 -0.02 36.60 -7.06
CA GLN A 580 -0.74 35.61 -7.88
C GLN A 580 -0.33 35.78 -9.35
N PRO A 581 -0.05 34.68 -10.10
CA PRO A 581 0.09 34.72 -11.54
C PRO A 581 -1.08 35.38 -12.26
N ARG A 582 -0.80 36.34 -13.16
CA ARG A 582 -1.84 36.92 -14.01
C ARG A 582 -2.22 35.88 -15.07
N PRO A 583 -3.50 35.45 -15.19
CA PRO A 583 -3.92 34.67 -16.34
C PRO A 583 -3.91 35.56 -17.58
N VAL A 584 -3.12 35.17 -18.58
CA VAL A 584 -3.00 35.90 -19.85
C VAL A 584 -3.13 34.96 -21.05
N THR A 585 -4.02 35.30 -21.98
CA THR A 585 -4.22 34.53 -23.22
C THR A 585 -3.52 35.22 -24.38
N TRP A 586 -2.83 34.45 -25.22
CA TRP A 586 -2.16 34.97 -26.42
C TRP A 586 -3.17 35.40 -27.48
N VAL A 587 -3.04 36.66 -27.94
CA VAL A 587 -3.83 37.22 -29.04
C VAL A 587 -2.94 37.39 -30.28
N GLY A 588 -1.76 37.95 -30.12
CA GLY A 588 -0.86 38.34 -31.22
C GLY A 588 -1.31 39.58 -31.98
N ASP A 589 -0.40 40.19 -32.73
CA ASP A 589 -0.67 41.32 -33.64
C ASP A 589 -0.95 40.88 -35.09
N GLY A 590 -0.74 39.60 -35.40
CA GLY A 590 -0.87 39.04 -36.75
C GLY A 590 0.34 39.28 -37.67
N VAL A 591 1.33 40.07 -37.24
CA VAL A 591 2.43 40.60 -38.07
C VAL A 591 3.81 40.27 -37.49
N SER A 592 4.13 40.76 -36.30
CA SER A 592 5.38 40.41 -35.61
C SER A 592 5.23 39.12 -34.81
N ASN A 593 4.09 38.97 -34.12
CA ASN A 593 3.83 37.96 -33.09
C ASN A 593 4.97 37.82 -32.08
N ASN A 594 5.59 38.92 -31.66
CA ASN A 594 6.60 38.87 -30.61
C ASN A 594 5.95 38.49 -29.26
N TRP A 595 6.52 37.49 -28.59
CA TRP A 595 6.31 37.26 -27.16
C TRP A 595 7.50 37.89 -26.43
N ASP A 596 7.24 39.03 -25.81
CA ASP A 596 8.19 39.84 -25.06
C ASP A 596 7.46 40.66 -23.98
N SER A 597 8.17 41.49 -23.22
CA SER A 597 7.63 42.27 -22.10
C SER A 597 7.24 43.73 -22.43
N ALA A 598 7.19 44.10 -23.71
CA ALA A 598 6.80 45.43 -24.20
C ALA A 598 5.60 45.38 -25.17
N SER A 599 5.54 44.35 -26.01
CA SER A 599 4.50 44.12 -27.02
C SER A 599 3.20 43.65 -26.38
N SER A 600 2.10 44.39 -26.57
CA SER A 600 0.78 44.08 -25.97
C SER A 600 0.02 42.97 -26.72
N ASN A 601 0.69 41.84 -26.94
CA ASN A 601 0.21 40.70 -27.72
C ASN A 601 -0.61 39.68 -26.90
N PHE A 602 -0.88 39.96 -25.62
CA PHE A 602 -1.71 39.15 -24.74
C PHE A 602 -2.97 39.91 -24.30
N ALA A 603 -4.00 39.18 -23.91
CA ALA A 603 -5.17 39.70 -23.21
C ALA A 603 -5.20 39.20 -21.76
N SER A 604 -5.58 40.09 -20.85
CA SER A 604 -5.91 39.80 -19.46
C SER A 604 -7.37 40.16 -19.18
N LEU A 605 -7.86 39.88 -17.98
CA LEU A 605 -9.19 40.34 -17.53
C LEU A 605 -9.37 41.87 -17.53
N LEU A 606 -8.26 42.63 -17.62
CA LEU A 606 -8.25 44.09 -17.72
C LEU A 606 -8.07 44.61 -19.16
N GLY A 607 -8.09 43.72 -20.17
CA GLY A 607 -7.84 44.04 -21.57
C GLY A 607 -6.41 43.70 -22.04
N PRO A 608 -5.97 44.26 -23.18
CA PRO A 608 -4.65 44.01 -23.75
C PRO A 608 -3.50 44.34 -22.79
N THR A 609 -2.47 43.50 -22.79
CA THR A 609 -1.31 43.60 -21.91
C THR A 609 -0.06 43.06 -22.61
N ALA A 610 1.10 43.58 -22.25
CA ALA A 610 2.36 42.85 -22.44
C ALA A 610 2.47 41.72 -21.40
N PHE A 611 3.34 40.75 -21.67
CA PHE A 611 3.63 39.64 -20.76
C PHE A 611 4.62 40.06 -19.66
N ALA A 612 4.36 39.67 -18.42
CA ALA A 612 5.31 39.78 -17.32
C ALA A 612 5.82 38.38 -16.89
N ASN A 613 7.09 38.32 -16.46
CA ASN A 613 7.60 37.11 -15.81
C ASN A 613 6.79 36.83 -14.53
N GLY A 614 6.30 35.59 -14.40
CA GLY A 614 5.30 35.20 -13.41
C GLY A 614 3.88 35.02 -13.97
N ASP A 615 3.56 35.56 -15.16
CA ASP A 615 2.23 35.40 -15.77
C ASP A 615 1.95 33.93 -16.14
N ALA A 616 0.69 33.51 -15.99
CA ALA A 616 0.18 32.20 -16.36
C ALA A 616 -0.38 32.26 -17.79
N VAL A 617 0.38 31.71 -18.73
CA VAL A 617 0.14 31.88 -20.17
C VAL A 617 -0.76 30.78 -20.73
N THR A 618 -1.77 31.18 -21.52
CA THR A 618 -2.60 30.30 -22.34
C THR A 618 -2.43 30.62 -23.82
N LEU A 619 -2.15 29.60 -24.63
CA LEU A 619 -2.21 29.65 -26.09
C LEU A 619 -3.40 28.79 -26.54
N ASP A 620 -4.41 29.39 -27.18
CA ASP A 620 -5.59 28.67 -27.64
C ASP A 620 -6.07 29.11 -29.02
N ASP A 621 -7.08 28.40 -29.54
CA ASP A 621 -7.62 28.63 -30.88
C ASP A 621 -8.21 30.04 -31.13
N SER A 622 -8.40 30.88 -30.10
CA SER A 622 -8.82 32.28 -30.24
C SER A 622 -7.70 33.24 -30.67
N GLY A 623 -6.43 32.87 -30.45
CA GLY A 623 -5.27 33.69 -30.80
C GLY A 623 -5.04 33.84 -32.31
N SER A 624 -4.01 34.60 -32.69
CA SER A 624 -3.72 34.99 -34.08
C SER A 624 -3.83 33.86 -35.12
N ASN A 625 -4.39 34.19 -36.28
CA ASN A 625 -4.43 33.30 -37.45
C ASN A 625 -3.05 33.07 -38.10
N THR A 626 -2.00 33.75 -37.63
CA THR A 626 -0.60 33.38 -37.82
C THR A 626 -0.05 32.77 -36.52
N PRO A 627 -0.25 31.47 -36.23
CA PRO A 627 0.05 30.85 -34.92
C PRO A 627 1.56 30.60 -34.66
N THR A 628 2.45 31.40 -35.25
CA THR A 628 3.88 31.41 -34.99
C THR A 628 4.22 32.57 -34.07
N LEU A 629 4.72 32.26 -32.87
CA LEU A 629 5.14 33.21 -31.85
C LEU A 629 6.67 33.33 -31.84
N LYS A 630 7.18 34.56 -31.75
CA LYS A 630 8.62 34.85 -31.69
C LYS A 630 9.01 35.29 -30.28
N LEU A 631 9.59 34.39 -29.49
CA LEU A 631 10.09 34.71 -28.16
C LEU A 631 11.34 35.57 -28.27
N ILE A 632 11.37 36.68 -27.53
CA ILE A 632 12.51 37.60 -27.46
C ILE A 632 13.04 37.64 -26.02
N GLY A 633 14.29 37.21 -25.83
CA GLY A 633 14.92 37.15 -24.51
C GLY A 633 14.50 35.95 -23.66
N SER A 634 14.90 35.95 -22.39
CA SER A 634 14.58 34.88 -21.43
C SER A 634 13.27 35.21 -20.72
N LEU A 635 12.25 34.39 -20.98
CA LEU A 635 10.88 34.58 -20.46
C LEU A 635 10.59 33.52 -19.39
N SER A 636 9.89 33.90 -18.34
CA SER A 636 9.63 33.03 -17.17
C SER A 636 8.14 33.01 -16.82
N PRO A 637 7.28 32.35 -17.62
CA PRO A 637 5.88 32.14 -17.24
C PRO A 637 5.79 31.20 -16.03
N SER A 638 4.76 31.34 -15.21
CA SER A 638 4.46 30.42 -14.11
C SER A 638 3.73 29.15 -14.57
N SER A 639 3.14 29.18 -15.77
CA SER A 639 2.64 28.01 -16.50
C SER A 639 2.51 28.33 -17.99
N LEU A 640 2.71 27.35 -18.86
CA LEU A 640 2.37 27.43 -20.27
C LEU A 640 1.28 26.40 -20.61
N THR A 641 0.05 26.85 -20.74
CA THR A 641 -1.07 26.04 -21.25
C THR A 641 -1.20 26.25 -22.75
N VAL A 642 -1.39 25.16 -23.50
CA VAL A 642 -1.61 25.17 -24.96
C VAL A 642 -2.81 24.26 -25.24
N ASN A 643 -3.97 24.86 -25.50
CA ASN A 643 -5.22 24.14 -25.81
C ASN A 643 -5.62 24.44 -27.25
N ASN A 644 -5.22 23.57 -28.17
CA ASN A 644 -5.41 23.80 -29.60
C ASN A 644 -5.92 22.54 -30.31
N SER A 645 -6.98 22.71 -31.09
CA SER A 645 -7.59 21.68 -31.94
C SER A 645 -7.80 22.14 -33.38
N SER A 646 -7.81 23.46 -33.66
CA SER A 646 -7.92 23.99 -35.04
C SER A 646 -6.60 24.56 -35.59
N LYS A 647 -5.77 25.18 -34.75
CA LYS A 647 -4.49 25.80 -35.10
C LYS A 647 -3.32 24.94 -34.66
N ASN A 648 -2.19 25.07 -35.34
CA ASN A 648 -0.91 24.44 -34.95
C ASN A 648 0.05 25.54 -34.50
N PHE A 649 0.44 25.55 -33.23
CA PHE A 649 1.31 26.59 -32.66
C PHE A 649 2.79 26.30 -32.93
N VAL A 650 3.56 27.36 -33.17
CA VAL A 650 5.03 27.30 -33.32
C VAL A 650 5.66 28.35 -32.41
N LEU A 651 6.51 27.92 -31.47
CA LEU A 651 7.32 28.81 -30.64
C LEU A 651 8.75 28.86 -31.22
N GLU A 652 9.13 30.00 -31.78
CA GLU A 652 10.46 30.26 -32.36
C GLU A 652 11.01 31.61 -31.90
N GLY A 653 12.03 32.16 -32.59
CA GLY A 653 12.70 33.39 -32.21
C GLY A 653 14.09 33.15 -31.60
N THR A 654 14.61 34.15 -30.89
CA THR A 654 15.94 34.13 -30.26
C THR A 654 15.89 33.93 -28.74
N GLY A 655 14.68 33.89 -28.16
CA GLY A 655 14.44 33.73 -26.73
C GLY A 655 14.29 32.29 -26.23
N SER A 656 13.92 32.17 -24.97
CA SER A 656 13.75 30.91 -24.25
C SER A 656 12.65 30.99 -23.18
N LEU A 657 12.13 29.83 -22.77
CA LEU A 657 11.20 29.67 -21.66
C LEU A 657 11.95 29.08 -20.45
N THR A 658 11.75 29.66 -19.27
CA THR A 658 12.56 29.43 -18.05
C THR A 658 11.71 29.52 -16.78
N GLY A 659 12.31 29.37 -15.61
CA GLY A 659 11.63 29.55 -14.32
C GLY A 659 10.86 28.31 -13.86
N THR A 660 9.75 28.51 -13.15
CA THR A 660 8.95 27.43 -12.56
C THR A 660 7.81 26.93 -13.45
N GLY A 661 7.58 27.53 -14.62
CA GLY A 661 6.50 27.11 -15.53
C GLY A 661 6.68 25.72 -16.12
N GLY A 662 5.65 24.88 -15.97
CA GLY A 662 5.48 23.63 -16.71
C GLY A 662 4.68 23.81 -18.01
N LEU A 663 4.60 22.74 -18.81
CA LEU A 663 3.89 22.70 -20.10
C LEU A 663 2.63 21.85 -20.01
N ASN A 664 1.46 22.44 -20.22
CA ASN A 664 0.15 21.79 -20.25
C ASN A 664 -0.43 21.83 -21.68
N LYS A 665 -0.21 20.79 -22.48
CA LYS A 665 -0.72 20.64 -23.84
C LYS A 665 -2.01 19.80 -23.85
N SER A 666 -3.07 20.31 -24.47
CA SER A 666 -4.33 19.59 -24.72
C SER A 666 -4.88 19.90 -26.12
N GLY A 667 -5.88 19.14 -26.56
CA GLY A 667 -6.49 19.26 -27.89
C GLY A 667 -5.69 18.55 -29.00
N THR A 668 -6.33 18.32 -30.14
CA THR A 668 -5.81 17.48 -31.24
C THR A 668 -4.70 18.13 -32.07
N GLY A 669 -4.52 19.45 -31.96
CA GLY A 669 -3.53 20.22 -32.69
C GLY A 669 -2.09 19.98 -32.24
N THR A 670 -1.14 20.49 -33.03
CA THR A 670 0.30 20.39 -32.80
C THR A 670 0.84 21.62 -32.07
N LEU A 671 1.80 21.42 -31.16
CA LEU A 671 2.70 22.46 -30.65
C LEU A 671 4.13 22.16 -31.12
N THR A 672 4.77 23.09 -31.82
CA THR A 672 6.17 22.99 -32.27
C THR A 672 7.06 23.89 -31.41
N LEU A 673 8.07 23.31 -30.76
CA LEU A 673 9.07 24.04 -29.97
C LEU A 673 10.38 24.16 -30.77
N ARG A 674 10.77 25.38 -31.15
CA ARG A 674 12.06 25.73 -31.79
C ARG A 674 12.96 26.58 -30.89
N VAL A 675 12.56 26.72 -29.63
CA VAL A 675 13.22 27.46 -28.54
C VAL A 675 13.56 26.51 -27.40
N ALA A 676 14.54 26.88 -26.58
CA ALA A 676 14.81 26.15 -25.34
C ALA A 676 13.68 26.42 -24.32
N HIS A 677 13.16 25.35 -23.73
CA HIS A 677 12.30 25.37 -22.55
C HIS A 677 13.07 24.69 -21.41
N SER A 678 13.46 25.43 -20.38
CA SER A 678 14.14 24.91 -19.19
C SER A 678 13.29 24.99 -17.91
N GLY A 679 12.04 25.44 -18.03
CA GLY A 679 11.08 25.51 -16.92
C GLY A 679 10.99 24.20 -16.11
N THR A 680 10.98 24.31 -14.79
CA THR A 680 11.09 23.18 -13.85
C THR A 680 9.76 22.62 -13.36
N GLY A 681 8.65 23.30 -13.59
CA GLY A 681 7.33 22.86 -13.14
C GLY A 681 6.82 21.60 -13.84
N PRO A 682 5.97 20.80 -13.17
CA PRO A 682 5.34 19.64 -13.79
C PRO A 682 4.38 20.07 -14.91
N GLY A 683 4.16 19.18 -15.87
CA GLY A 683 3.25 19.41 -16.99
C GLY A 683 2.47 18.18 -17.41
N LEU A 684 1.48 18.40 -18.26
CA LEU A 684 0.59 17.40 -18.84
C LEU A 684 0.61 17.51 -20.37
N ILE A 685 0.68 16.39 -21.07
CA ILE A 685 0.35 16.31 -22.50
C ILE A 685 -0.82 15.33 -22.62
N GLU A 686 -1.99 15.85 -22.98
CA GLU A 686 -3.25 15.12 -23.09
C GLU A 686 -3.75 15.16 -24.53
N GLY A 687 -3.32 14.16 -25.30
CA GLY A 687 -3.55 14.08 -26.74
C GLY A 687 -2.79 15.12 -27.58
N GLY A 688 -2.98 15.04 -28.89
CA GLY A 688 -2.27 15.86 -29.87
C GLY A 688 -0.77 15.55 -29.95
N SER A 689 0.00 16.49 -30.51
CA SER A 689 1.44 16.32 -30.76
C SER A 689 2.28 17.49 -30.22
N VAL A 690 3.42 17.15 -29.62
CA VAL A 690 4.52 18.09 -29.33
C VAL A 690 5.72 17.75 -30.21
N VAL A 691 6.10 18.68 -31.09
CA VAL A 691 7.19 18.56 -32.06
C VAL A 691 8.40 19.35 -31.57
N LEU A 692 9.57 18.74 -31.49
CA LEU A 692 10.82 19.39 -31.09
C LEU A 692 11.72 19.68 -32.29
N GLY A 693 12.11 20.95 -32.42
CA GLY A 693 13.08 21.44 -33.40
C GLY A 693 12.49 21.95 -34.73
N GLY A 694 13.38 22.28 -35.64
CA GLY A 694 13.09 22.69 -37.01
C GLY A 694 14.38 22.93 -37.80
N PRO A 695 14.32 23.37 -39.07
CA PRO A 695 15.45 23.37 -40.02
C PRO A 695 16.78 24.04 -39.60
N ALA A 696 16.83 24.77 -38.49
CA ALA A 696 18.07 25.34 -37.92
C ALA A 696 18.18 25.24 -36.38
N ASN A 697 17.11 24.86 -35.65
CA ASN A 697 17.03 25.00 -34.20
C ASN A 697 16.69 23.69 -33.48
N SER A 698 17.27 23.49 -32.29
CA SER A 698 16.96 22.41 -31.35
C SER A 698 16.10 22.92 -30.19
N GLY A 699 14.78 22.76 -30.27
CA GLY A 699 13.90 23.03 -29.13
C GLY A 699 14.01 21.96 -28.04
N THR A 700 13.57 22.27 -26.83
CA THR A 700 13.53 21.31 -25.71
C THR A 700 12.16 21.27 -25.04
N LEU A 701 11.87 20.15 -24.39
CA LEU A 701 10.82 20.06 -23.37
C LEU A 701 11.31 20.72 -22.06
N PRO A 702 10.40 21.12 -21.14
CA PRO A 702 10.75 21.50 -19.77
C PRO A 702 11.69 20.50 -19.06
N ALA A 703 12.33 20.97 -18.00
CA ALA A 703 13.11 20.12 -17.09
C ALA A 703 12.21 19.36 -16.09
N GLY A 704 11.02 19.89 -15.80
CA GLY A 704 10.02 19.26 -14.94
C GLY A 704 9.42 17.96 -15.51
N GLN A 705 8.73 17.21 -14.64
CA GLN A 705 8.07 15.96 -15.00
C GLN A 705 6.88 16.21 -15.94
N LEU A 706 6.76 15.39 -17.00
CA LEU A 706 5.62 15.40 -17.91
C LEU A 706 4.77 14.14 -17.76
N THR A 707 3.49 14.31 -17.42
CA THR A 707 2.49 13.25 -17.50
C THR A 707 1.96 13.18 -18.93
N LEU A 708 1.87 11.98 -19.50
CA LEU A 708 1.40 11.73 -20.87
C LEU A 708 0.10 10.92 -20.84
N ARG A 709 -0.94 11.41 -21.52
CA ARG A 709 -2.30 10.86 -21.54
C ARG A 709 -2.96 10.96 -22.92
N GLY A 710 -4.05 10.24 -23.14
CA GLY A 710 -4.97 10.48 -24.27
C GLY A 710 -4.33 10.28 -25.65
N ASN A 711 -3.38 9.35 -25.78
CA ASN A 711 -2.56 9.14 -26.99
C ASN A 711 -1.62 10.31 -27.34
N ALA A 712 -1.13 11.03 -26.34
CA ALA A 712 -0.11 12.07 -26.49
C ALA A 712 1.12 11.60 -27.29
N VAL A 713 1.50 12.39 -28.29
CA VAL A 713 2.69 12.16 -29.14
C VAL A 713 3.78 13.18 -28.83
N ILE A 714 4.98 12.70 -28.50
CA ILE A 714 6.20 13.50 -28.57
C ILE A 714 6.98 13.06 -29.82
N THR A 715 7.41 14.01 -30.65
CA THR A 715 8.18 13.75 -31.88
C THR A 715 9.24 14.83 -32.13
N ASN A 716 10.14 14.64 -33.09
CA ASN A 716 11.21 15.59 -33.39
C ASN A 716 11.42 15.86 -34.90
N ALA A 717 11.48 17.14 -35.27
CA ALA A 717 11.61 17.62 -36.65
C ALA A 717 13.03 18.13 -36.92
N TRP A 718 13.99 17.21 -37.09
CA TRP A 718 15.42 17.54 -37.01
C TRP A 718 16.13 17.90 -38.33
N PRO A 719 16.99 18.95 -38.32
CA PRO A 719 17.85 19.30 -39.43
C PRO A 719 19.10 18.42 -39.54
N SER A 720 19.47 18.14 -40.79
CA SER A 720 20.74 17.56 -41.25
C SER A 720 21.18 16.25 -40.54
N SER A 721 22.42 15.82 -40.80
CA SER A 721 22.99 14.54 -40.35
C SER A 721 23.96 14.71 -39.19
N GLY A 722 23.75 13.96 -38.11
CA GLY A 722 24.72 13.79 -37.00
C GLY A 722 24.20 14.19 -35.61
N SER A 723 23.31 15.17 -35.55
CA SER A 723 22.80 15.79 -34.32
C SER A 723 21.88 14.87 -33.49
N THR A 724 21.57 15.25 -32.24
CA THR A 724 20.78 14.45 -31.27
C THR A 724 19.76 15.33 -30.54
N GLN A 725 18.49 14.94 -30.53
CA GLN A 725 17.51 15.55 -29.61
C GLN A 725 17.66 14.92 -28.22
N ASN A 726 18.00 15.72 -27.21
CA ASN A 726 17.94 15.28 -25.82
C ASN A 726 16.53 15.52 -25.25
N LEU A 727 16.02 14.54 -24.49
CA LEU A 727 14.79 14.60 -23.71
C LEU A 727 15.14 14.39 -22.24
N THR A 728 15.18 15.47 -21.48
CA THR A 728 15.58 15.48 -20.06
C THR A 728 14.41 15.41 -19.09
N ALA A 729 13.20 15.80 -19.52
CA ALA A 729 11.96 15.69 -18.76
C ALA A 729 11.73 14.24 -18.29
N PRO A 730 11.53 13.98 -16.99
CA PRO A 730 10.98 12.71 -16.52
C PRO A 730 9.57 12.51 -17.09
N LEU A 731 9.25 11.30 -17.55
CA LEU A 731 7.96 10.97 -18.19
C LEU A 731 7.15 10.02 -17.31
N VAL A 732 5.85 10.30 -17.17
CA VAL A 732 4.88 9.43 -16.48
C VAL A 732 3.77 9.04 -17.43
N ILE A 733 3.49 7.75 -17.57
CA ILE A 733 2.33 7.23 -18.31
C ILE A 733 1.42 6.51 -17.32
N PRO A 734 0.30 7.12 -16.87
CA PRO A 734 -0.58 6.54 -15.85
C PRO A 734 -1.21 5.20 -16.26
N SER A 735 -1.72 4.45 -15.29
CA SER A 735 -2.43 3.18 -15.54
C SER A 735 -3.60 3.39 -16.51
N GLY A 736 -3.74 2.49 -17.49
CA GLY A 736 -4.75 2.58 -18.56
C GLY A 736 -4.49 3.62 -19.67
N GLU A 737 -3.53 4.54 -19.49
CA GLU A 737 -3.20 5.55 -20.50
C GLU A 737 -2.31 5.00 -21.62
N THR A 738 -2.24 5.72 -22.74
CA THR A 738 -1.32 5.42 -23.85
C THR A 738 -0.60 6.68 -24.31
N ALA A 739 0.70 6.56 -24.59
CA ALA A 739 1.55 7.61 -25.14
C ALA A 739 2.49 7.06 -26.24
N ALA A 740 3.03 7.95 -27.08
CA ALA A 740 4.01 7.61 -28.09
C ALA A 740 5.19 8.58 -28.12
N LEU A 741 6.41 8.04 -28.15
CA LEU A 741 7.63 8.77 -28.48
C LEU A 741 8.09 8.34 -29.88
N GLN A 742 7.93 9.26 -30.84
CA GLN A 742 8.29 9.07 -32.24
C GLN A 742 9.70 9.62 -32.51
N THR A 743 10.58 8.80 -33.08
CA THR A 743 12.00 9.16 -33.28
C THR A 743 12.32 9.35 -34.76
N GLY A 744 12.50 10.59 -35.22
CA GLY A 744 12.65 10.93 -36.64
C GLY A 744 14.04 10.66 -37.25
N ARG A 745 15.13 10.84 -36.48
CA ARG A 745 16.51 10.44 -36.86
C ARG A 745 17.34 10.00 -35.67
N ARG A 746 17.44 10.87 -34.66
CA ARG A 746 18.21 10.58 -33.44
C ARG A 746 17.63 11.28 -32.21
N ILE A 747 17.18 10.49 -31.24
CA ILE A 747 16.68 10.92 -29.94
C ILE A 747 17.53 10.29 -28.84
N GLN A 748 17.70 11.00 -27.73
CA GLN A 748 18.27 10.54 -26.47
C GLN A 748 17.27 10.81 -25.34
N LEU A 749 16.74 9.74 -24.73
CA LEU A 749 15.87 9.81 -23.56
C LEU A 749 16.73 9.74 -22.29
N SER A 750 16.93 10.88 -21.64
CA SER A 750 17.74 11.05 -20.43
C SER A 750 16.91 11.23 -19.16
N GLY A 751 15.69 11.74 -19.26
CA GLY A 751 14.73 11.73 -18.14
C GLY A 751 14.30 10.31 -17.77
N ALA A 752 13.97 10.09 -16.49
CA ALA A 752 13.45 8.81 -16.03
C ALA A 752 12.03 8.56 -16.56
N VAL A 753 11.64 7.30 -16.76
CA VAL A 753 10.28 6.91 -17.20
C VAL A 753 9.63 6.03 -16.13
N THR A 754 8.38 6.35 -15.79
CA THR A 754 7.61 5.63 -14.76
C THR A 754 6.13 5.50 -15.13
N GLY A 755 5.39 4.67 -14.39
CA GLY A 755 3.96 4.45 -14.58
C GLY A 755 3.60 3.08 -15.16
N GLU A 756 2.31 2.87 -15.41
CA GLU A 756 1.67 1.57 -15.67
C GLU A 756 0.95 1.49 -17.03
N GLY A 757 0.83 2.60 -17.76
CA GLY A 757 0.17 2.62 -19.07
C GLY A 757 1.02 2.04 -20.20
N THR A 758 0.59 2.26 -21.44
CA THR A 758 1.31 1.83 -22.64
C THR A 758 2.23 2.93 -23.18
N LEU A 759 3.53 2.67 -23.26
CA LEU A 759 4.50 3.52 -23.94
C LEU A 759 4.93 2.90 -25.27
N ASN A 760 4.60 3.57 -26.37
CA ASN A 760 5.04 3.18 -27.72
C ASN A 760 6.31 3.94 -28.10
N LEU A 761 7.43 3.24 -28.21
CA LEU A 761 8.67 3.77 -28.78
C LEU A 761 8.69 3.46 -30.28
N VAL A 762 8.51 4.50 -31.10
CA VAL A 762 8.23 4.39 -32.54
C VAL A 762 9.42 4.91 -33.36
N HIS A 763 10.15 4.02 -34.00
CA HIS A 763 11.27 4.40 -34.88
C HIS A 763 10.79 4.76 -36.29
N GLN A 764 10.96 6.03 -36.69
CA GLN A 764 10.47 6.55 -37.98
C GLN A 764 11.60 6.87 -38.99
N GLY A 765 12.87 6.71 -38.59
CA GLY A 765 14.00 7.31 -39.28
C GLY A 765 14.64 6.47 -40.39
N THR A 766 15.59 7.12 -41.08
CA THR A 766 16.61 6.46 -41.92
C THR A 766 17.87 6.11 -41.12
N ASP A 767 18.16 6.89 -40.08
CA ASP A 767 19.38 6.83 -39.29
C ASP A 767 19.17 6.05 -37.98
N ASN A 768 20.13 5.19 -37.63
CA ASN A 768 19.89 4.04 -36.77
C ASN A 768 19.71 4.28 -35.25
N VAL A 769 19.53 5.49 -34.68
CA VAL A 769 19.90 5.73 -33.25
C VAL A 769 18.78 6.25 -32.33
N VAL A 770 18.43 5.46 -31.30
CA VAL A 770 17.59 5.85 -30.15
C VAL A 770 18.34 5.59 -28.85
N GLN A 771 18.83 6.61 -28.15
CA GLN A 771 19.65 6.42 -26.94
C GLN A 771 18.76 6.39 -25.68
N LEU A 772 18.78 5.30 -24.93
CA LEU A 772 18.08 5.19 -23.65
C LEU A 772 19.11 5.35 -22.51
N ARG A 773 19.00 6.46 -21.77
CA ARG A 773 19.96 6.87 -20.73
C ARG A 773 19.31 7.20 -19.38
N GLY A 774 18.03 7.53 -19.33
CA GLY A 774 17.28 7.68 -18.08
C GLY A 774 16.94 6.34 -17.44
N ALA A 775 16.66 6.34 -16.14
CA ALA A 775 16.16 5.14 -15.45
C ALA A 775 14.76 4.76 -15.98
N MET A 776 14.50 3.47 -16.18
CA MET A 776 13.21 2.96 -16.67
C MET A 776 12.67 1.77 -15.87
N ASN A 777 13.37 1.35 -14.80
CA ASN A 777 12.93 0.28 -13.91
C ASN A 777 11.66 0.60 -13.09
N GLY A 778 11.31 1.89 -12.97
CA GLY A 778 10.07 2.37 -12.35
C GLY A 778 8.88 2.46 -13.31
N PHE A 779 9.04 2.02 -14.56
CA PHE A 779 7.94 1.77 -15.48
C PHE A 779 7.53 0.30 -15.38
N ALA A 780 6.25 0.07 -15.08
CA ALA A 780 5.65 -1.24 -14.83
C ALA A 780 4.56 -1.61 -15.87
N GLY A 781 4.32 -0.74 -16.85
CA GLY A 781 3.32 -0.95 -17.90
C GLY A 781 3.83 -1.67 -19.14
N ASN A 782 3.11 -1.50 -20.25
CA ASN A 782 3.43 -2.12 -21.53
C ASN A 782 4.42 -1.25 -22.33
N LEU A 783 5.62 -1.76 -22.58
CA LEU A 783 6.62 -1.11 -23.42
C LEU A 783 6.66 -1.73 -24.82
N ASN A 784 6.06 -1.02 -25.78
CA ASN A 784 6.00 -1.45 -27.17
C ASN A 784 7.11 -0.80 -27.99
N PHE A 785 8.02 -1.59 -28.56
CA PHE A 785 8.93 -1.11 -29.59
C PHE A 785 8.33 -1.34 -30.98
N THR A 786 8.38 -0.34 -31.85
CA THR A 786 7.84 -0.40 -33.22
C THR A 786 8.72 0.36 -34.21
N HIS A 787 8.56 0.08 -35.50
CA HIS A 787 9.15 0.91 -36.57
C HIS A 787 8.11 1.22 -37.65
N THR A 788 8.26 2.38 -38.28
CA THR A 788 7.50 2.81 -39.48
C THR A 788 8.41 3.46 -40.55
N GLY A 789 9.71 3.54 -40.30
CA GLY A 789 10.71 4.02 -41.27
C GLY A 789 11.15 2.92 -42.25
N THR A 790 11.95 3.29 -43.25
CA THR A 790 12.49 2.33 -44.26
C THR A 790 13.65 1.48 -43.75
N ASN A 791 14.03 1.61 -42.49
CA ASN A 791 15.16 0.94 -41.87
C ASN A 791 14.72 0.27 -40.54
N PRO A 792 14.85 -1.07 -40.40
CA PRO A 792 14.46 -1.78 -39.18
C PRO A 792 15.58 -1.84 -38.11
N GLY A 793 16.74 -1.23 -38.37
CA GLY A 793 17.87 -1.17 -37.44
C GLY A 793 17.70 -0.05 -36.40
N MET A 794 17.39 -0.43 -35.15
CA MET A 794 17.32 0.49 -34.01
C MET A 794 18.50 0.23 -33.06
N SER A 795 19.59 0.94 -33.26
CA SER A 795 20.69 1.00 -32.29
C SER A 795 20.24 1.72 -31.03
N VAL A 796 20.25 0.98 -29.92
CA VAL A 796 20.02 1.53 -28.59
C VAL A 796 21.34 1.65 -27.83
N VAL A 797 21.73 2.90 -27.63
CA VAL A 797 22.99 3.27 -26.99
C VAL A 797 22.77 3.31 -25.48
N PHE A 798 23.02 2.18 -24.83
CA PHE A 798 23.02 2.01 -23.37
C PHE A 798 24.34 2.48 -22.69
N ASN A 799 25.10 3.35 -23.36
CA ASN A 799 26.46 3.72 -22.95
C ASN A 799 26.49 5.07 -22.22
N GLY A 800 26.44 5.01 -20.88
CA GLY A 800 26.55 6.16 -19.97
C GLY A 800 25.18 6.79 -19.65
N GLY A 801 24.74 6.68 -18.41
CA GLY A 801 23.45 7.17 -17.93
C GLY A 801 23.00 6.42 -16.68
N ALA A 802 21.75 6.66 -16.27
CA ALA A 802 21.06 5.95 -15.20
C ALA A 802 20.19 4.77 -15.70
N PHE A 803 20.27 4.43 -16.99
CA PHE A 803 19.47 3.35 -17.57
C PHE A 803 19.79 1.99 -16.96
N ASN A 804 18.73 1.31 -16.50
CA ASN A 804 18.76 0.12 -15.67
C ASN A 804 17.81 -1.00 -16.18
N GLY A 805 17.27 -0.85 -17.39
CA GLY A 805 16.30 -1.77 -17.97
C GLY A 805 14.86 -1.47 -17.56
N TRP A 806 14.00 -2.46 -17.76
CA TRP A 806 12.54 -2.41 -17.64
C TRP A 806 12.07 -3.56 -16.72
N SER A 807 12.67 -3.70 -15.54
CA SER A 807 12.52 -4.87 -14.67
C SER A 807 11.09 -5.15 -14.19
N ALA A 808 10.20 -4.18 -14.26
CA ALA A 808 8.79 -4.30 -13.87
C ALA A 808 7.82 -4.29 -15.07
N ALA A 809 8.30 -4.15 -16.31
CA ALA A 809 7.46 -3.95 -17.49
C ALA A 809 7.32 -5.21 -18.35
N THR A 810 6.18 -5.32 -19.05
CA THR A 810 6.04 -6.23 -20.19
C THR A 810 6.60 -5.56 -21.44
N VAL A 811 7.62 -6.17 -22.06
CA VAL A 811 8.36 -5.59 -23.19
C VAL A 811 8.09 -6.37 -24.47
N GLN A 812 7.51 -5.70 -25.46
CA GLN A 812 7.22 -6.26 -26.78
C GLN A 812 8.25 -5.79 -27.81
N PHE A 813 9.00 -6.75 -28.39
CA PHE A 813 10.07 -6.50 -29.35
C PHE A 813 9.83 -7.25 -30.69
N PRO A 814 9.05 -6.67 -31.63
CA PRO A 814 8.60 -7.36 -32.84
C PRO A 814 9.65 -7.38 -33.97
N ALA A 815 9.64 -8.43 -34.79
CA ALA A 815 10.32 -8.41 -36.09
C ALA A 815 9.75 -7.29 -37.00
N PRO A 816 10.54 -6.71 -37.92
CA PRO A 816 11.95 -6.99 -38.21
C PRO A 816 12.97 -6.24 -37.32
N LEU A 817 12.53 -5.61 -36.22
CA LEU A 817 13.35 -4.70 -35.42
C LEU A 817 14.63 -5.35 -34.90
N THR A 818 15.76 -4.65 -35.01
CA THR A 818 17.07 -5.12 -34.52
C THR A 818 17.70 -4.13 -33.56
N LEU A 819 17.95 -4.57 -32.32
CA LEU A 819 18.57 -3.83 -31.23
C LEU A 819 20.10 -3.86 -31.34
N SER A 820 20.75 -2.80 -31.81
CA SER A 820 22.22 -2.73 -31.82
C SER A 820 22.75 -2.03 -30.56
N CYS A 821 23.42 -2.76 -29.67
CA CYS A 821 23.82 -2.25 -28.36
C CYS A 821 25.20 -1.57 -28.39
N THR A 822 25.27 -0.35 -27.85
CA THR A 822 26.55 0.25 -27.42
C THR A 822 26.65 0.13 -25.91
N THR A 823 27.72 -0.51 -25.44
CA THR A 823 28.00 -0.81 -24.03
C THR A 823 29.30 -0.13 -23.56
N ASN A 824 29.58 -0.17 -22.26
CA ASN A 824 30.92 0.11 -21.73
C ASN A 824 31.82 -1.15 -21.80
N SER A 825 33.09 -1.04 -21.40
CA SER A 825 34.07 -2.14 -21.46
C SER A 825 33.79 -3.31 -20.49
N THR A 826 33.05 -3.10 -19.40
CA THR A 826 32.66 -4.18 -18.47
C THR A 826 31.38 -4.90 -18.90
N GLY A 827 30.63 -4.31 -19.82
CA GLY A 827 29.24 -4.67 -20.09
C GLY A 827 28.26 -3.96 -19.16
N ASN A 828 27.00 -3.94 -19.58
CA ASN A 828 25.87 -3.31 -18.89
C ASN A 828 24.82 -4.38 -18.59
N THR A 829 24.16 -4.32 -17.43
CA THR A 829 23.04 -5.21 -17.09
C THR A 829 21.71 -4.47 -17.20
N PHE A 830 20.71 -5.13 -17.79
CA PHE A 830 19.37 -4.59 -18.00
C PHE A 830 18.34 -5.57 -17.45
N GLY A 831 17.47 -5.12 -16.54
CA GLY A 831 16.30 -5.89 -16.17
C GLY A 831 15.25 -5.91 -17.29
N VAL A 832 14.47 -6.98 -17.39
CA VAL A 832 13.26 -7.09 -18.21
C VAL A 832 12.22 -7.85 -17.39
N GLY A 833 11.06 -7.24 -17.16
CA GLY A 833 9.97 -7.86 -16.40
C GLY A 833 9.47 -9.13 -17.11
N GLU A 834 9.02 -8.94 -18.35
CA GLU A 834 8.55 -9.99 -19.25
C GLU A 834 9.02 -9.66 -20.69
N LEU A 835 9.49 -10.65 -21.46
CA LEU A 835 10.05 -10.45 -22.81
C LEU A 835 9.24 -11.21 -23.86
N ASN A 836 8.61 -10.48 -24.78
CA ASN A 836 7.82 -11.04 -25.87
C ASN A 836 8.24 -10.50 -27.25
N GLY A 837 7.88 -11.24 -28.30
CA GLY A 837 8.06 -10.83 -29.69
C GLY A 837 9.07 -11.67 -30.48
N SER A 838 9.57 -11.10 -31.57
CA SER A 838 10.22 -11.82 -32.67
C SER A 838 11.42 -11.09 -33.30
N GLY A 839 11.81 -9.93 -32.78
CA GLY A 839 12.95 -9.15 -33.29
C GLY A 839 14.32 -9.72 -32.90
N THR A 840 15.37 -8.92 -33.08
CA THR A 840 16.76 -9.32 -32.78
C THR A 840 17.35 -8.48 -31.64
N LEU A 841 17.81 -9.13 -30.56
CA LEU A 841 18.55 -8.50 -29.46
C LEU A 841 20.06 -8.65 -29.67
N GLY A 842 20.75 -7.54 -29.87
CA GLY A 842 22.17 -7.52 -30.21
C GLY A 842 23.15 -7.65 -29.05
N GLY A 843 24.37 -8.04 -29.40
CA GLY A 843 25.56 -7.90 -28.58
C GLY A 843 26.03 -6.44 -28.50
N GLY A 844 26.95 -6.17 -27.57
CA GLY A 844 27.48 -4.86 -27.25
C GLY A 844 28.88 -4.62 -27.83
N SER A 845 29.11 -3.41 -28.35
CA SER A 845 30.31 -3.04 -29.10
C SER A 845 31.62 -2.93 -28.30
N ALA A 846 31.57 -2.85 -26.97
CA ALA A 846 32.77 -2.74 -26.11
C ALA A 846 32.82 -3.77 -24.98
N GLY A 847 31.65 -4.24 -24.52
CA GLY A 847 31.49 -5.27 -23.50
C GLY A 847 30.13 -5.96 -23.64
N ALA A 848 29.99 -7.13 -23.03
CA ALA A 848 28.79 -7.95 -23.19
C ALA A 848 27.55 -7.36 -22.47
N PRO A 849 26.43 -7.08 -23.16
CA PRO A 849 25.18 -6.71 -22.50
C PRO A 849 24.58 -7.94 -21.81
N ASN A 850 24.03 -7.76 -20.62
CA ASN A 850 23.43 -8.81 -19.81
C ASN A 850 21.93 -8.56 -19.63
N TYR A 851 21.12 -9.30 -20.39
CA TYR A 851 19.66 -9.24 -20.31
C TYR A 851 19.17 -10.13 -19.16
N THR A 852 18.73 -9.51 -18.07
CA THR A 852 18.18 -10.21 -16.88
C THR A 852 16.66 -10.24 -16.98
N ILE A 853 16.08 -11.39 -17.34
CA ILE A 853 14.70 -11.54 -17.79
C ILE A 853 13.86 -12.28 -16.74
N GLY A 854 12.60 -11.90 -16.58
CA GLY A 854 11.61 -12.57 -15.73
C GLY A 854 11.31 -11.83 -14.41
N GLY A 855 11.58 -10.52 -14.34
CA GLY A 855 11.32 -9.70 -13.14
C GLY A 855 9.84 -9.65 -12.72
N LEU A 856 8.90 -9.87 -13.63
CA LEU A 856 7.47 -9.97 -13.34
C LEU A 856 7.03 -11.36 -12.82
N ASN A 857 7.92 -12.37 -12.86
CA ASN A 857 7.63 -13.77 -12.54
C ASN A 857 6.57 -14.46 -13.45
N THR A 858 6.15 -13.81 -14.54
CA THR A 858 5.21 -14.33 -15.53
C THR A 858 5.87 -15.26 -16.55
N ASP A 859 5.06 -16.08 -17.21
CA ASP A 859 5.46 -16.89 -18.36
C ASP A 859 5.49 -16.04 -19.63
N SER A 860 6.50 -16.23 -20.50
CA SER A 860 6.67 -15.42 -21.72
C SER A 860 7.29 -16.19 -22.87
N THR A 861 7.06 -15.73 -24.11
CA THR A 861 7.59 -16.36 -25.32
C THR A 861 8.27 -15.35 -26.23
N PHE A 862 9.56 -15.56 -26.44
CA PHE A 862 10.36 -14.82 -27.40
C PHE A 862 10.80 -15.74 -28.55
N SER A 863 10.23 -15.52 -29.73
CA SER A 863 10.55 -16.24 -30.97
C SER A 863 11.62 -15.54 -31.81
N GLY A 864 12.20 -14.47 -31.27
CA GLY A 864 13.28 -13.70 -31.89
C GLY A 864 14.67 -14.27 -31.59
N SER A 865 15.71 -13.52 -31.95
CA SER A 865 17.10 -14.00 -31.83
C SER A 865 17.97 -13.12 -30.92
N PHE A 866 18.87 -13.74 -30.17
CA PHE A 866 20.01 -13.07 -29.53
C PHE A 866 21.26 -13.24 -30.40
N THR A 867 22.12 -12.21 -30.48
CA THR A 867 23.30 -12.23 -31.38
C THR A 867 24.57 -11.66 -30.73
N GLY A 868 25.73 -11.94 -31.33
CA GLY A 868 27.02 -11.40 -30.87
C GLY A 868 27.41 -11.85 -29.45
N ASN A 869 27.97 -10.95 -28.65
CA ASN A 869 28.42 -11.25 -27.28
C ASN A 869 27.32 -11.10 -26.20
N ALA A 870 26.04 -11.09 -26.58
CA ALA A 870 24.93 -10.98 -25.64
C ALA A 870 24.98 -12.08 -24.55
N ARG A 871 24.80 -11.68 -23.30
CA ARG A 871 24.58 -12.56 -22.14
C ARG A 871 23.12 -12.53 -21.75
N ILE A 872 22.61 -13.67 -21.31
CA ILE A 872 21.22 -13.86 -20.88
C ILE A 872 21.24 -14.37 -19.44
N THR A 873 20.42 -13.80 -18.57
CA THR A 873 20.21 -14.27 -17.19
C THR A 873 18.71 -14.45 -16.95
N LYS A 874 18.23 -15.70 -16.84
CA LYS A 874 16.83 -15.99 -16.48
C LYS A 874 16.68 -15.95 -14.95
N THR A 875 15.69 -15.17 -14.50
CA THR A 875 15.32 -14.95 -13.09
C THR A 875 13.81 -15.04 -12.90
N GLY A 876 13.34 -15.09 -11.66
CA GLY A 876 11.91 -15.11 -11.32
C GLY A 876 11.25 -16.47 -11.58
N ALA A 877 10.04 -16.67 -11.05
CA ALA A 877 9.40 -17.98 -10.98
C ALA A 877 8.96 -18.55 -12.34
N GLY A 878 8.36 -17.72 -13.22
CA GLY A 878 7.78 -18.14 -14.49
C GLY A 878 8.74 -18.72 -15.53
N VAL A 879 8.17 -19.18 -16.64
CA VAL A 879 8.84 -19.84 -17.77
C VAL A 879 9.22 -18.81 -18.84
N LEU A 880 10.49 -18.75 -19.24
CA LEU A 880 10.91 -18.06 -20.46
C LEU A 880 11.05 -19.07 -21.60
N THR A 881 10.20 -18.99 -22.61
CA THR A 881 10.30 -19.81 -23.83
C THR A 881 11.08 -19.08 -24.91
N LEU A 882 12.20 -19.68 -25.35
CA LEU A 882 13.03 -19.18 -26.45
C LEU A 882 12.92 -20.13 -27.66
N SER A 883 12.13 -19.74 -28.66
CA SER A 883 11.90 -20.56 -29.87
C SER A 883 12.63 -20.08 -31.12
N GLY A 884 13.24 -18.89 -31.08
CA GLY A 884 14.03 -18.36 -32.19
C GLY A 884 15.50 -18.79 -32.16
N ASN A 885 16.10 -18.92 -33.34
CA ASN A 885 17.50 -19.31 -33.49
C ASN A 885 18.43 -18.12 -33.24
N SER A 886 19.16 -18.20 -32.12
CA SER A 886 20.12 -17.20 -31.65
C SER A 886 21.54 -17.59 -32.00
N SER A 887 22.38 -16.61 -32.33
CA SER A 887 23.79 -16.79 -32.72
C SER A 887 24.79 -16.30 -31.68
N HIS A 888 24.33 -15.97 -30.46
CA HIS A 888 25.18 -15.37 -29.44
C HIS A 888 26.23 -16.35 -28.86
N ASN A 889 27.34 -15.77 -28.41
CA ASN A 889 28.47 -16.46 -27.78
C ASN A 889 28.71 -16.01 -26.32
N GLY A 890 27.95 -15.05 -25.80
CA GLY A 890 27.95 -14.72 -24.38
C GLY A 890 27.26 -15.79 -23.53
N THR A 891 27.55 -15.83 -22.24
CA THR A 891 27.00 -16.79 -21.27
C THR A 891 25.48 -16.67 -21.12
N THR A 892 24.80 -17.81 -21.02
CA THR A 892 23.38 -17.89 -20.61
C THR A 892 23.28 -18.53 -19.23
N ALA A 893 22.74 -17.83 -18.24
CA ALA A 893 22.57 -18.33 -16.88
C ALA A 893 21.08 -18.47 -16.53
N ILE A 894 20.71 -19.56 -15.86
CA ILE A 894 19.35 -19.82 -15.39
C ILE A 894 19.38 -19.86 -13.86
N ASN A 895 19.04 -18.73 -13.24
CA ASN A 895 19.17 -18.53 -11.79
C ASN A 895 17.88 -18.87 -11.02
N SER A 896 16.71 -18.80 -11.67
CA SER A 896 15.41 -19.14 -11.06
C SER A 896 14.32 -19.35 -12.13
N GLY A 897 13.31 -20.13 -11.77
CA GLY A 897 12.23 -20.55 -12.68
C GLY A 897 12.75 -21.46 -13.79
N ALA A 898 12.08 -21.40 -14.94
CA ALA A 898 12.38 -22.26 -16.09
C ALA A 898 12.85 -21.48 -17.33
N LEU A 899 13.76 -22.08 -18.10
CA LEU A 899 14.05 -21.72 -19.48
C LEU A 899 13.60 -22.88 -20.39
N ALA A 900 12.66 -22.63 -21.29
CA ALA A 900 12.23 -23.59 -22.31
C ALA A 900 12.92 -23.25 -23.64
N LEU A 901 14.02 -23.93 -23.94
CA LEU A 901 14.81 -23.70 -25.16
C LEU A 901 14.33 -24.62 -26.28
N LEU A 902 13.61 -24.04 -27.26
CA LEU A 902 13.13 -24.75 -28.44
C LEU A 902 13.95 -24.41 -29.71
N GLY A 903 14.56 -23.22 -29.75
CA GLY A 903 15.49 -22.80 -30.80
C GLY A 903 16.94 -23.23 -30.57
N SER A 904 17.87 -22.62 -31.32
CA SER A 904 19.31 -22.79 -31.11
C SER A 904 19.98 -21.60 -30.41
N PHE A 905 21.11 -21.83 -29.76
CA PHE A 905 22.12 -20.82 -29.40
C PHE A 905 23.40 -21.02 -30.23
N GLY A 906 24.21 -19.96 -30.34
CA GLY A 906 25.58 -20.05 -30.83
C GLY A 906 26.50 -20.72 -29.80
N SER A 907 27.78 -20.32 -29.74
CA SER A 907 28.74 -20.88 -28.77
C SER A 907 28.54 -20.37 -27.33
N SER A 908 27.30 -20.08 -26.94
CA SER A 908 26.89 -19.68 -25.60
C SER A 908 27.08 -20.84 -24.62
N SER A 909 27.91 -20.65 -23.60
CA SER A 909 27.95 -21.55 -22.44
C SER A 909 26.73 -21.30 -21.56
N VAL A 910 26.07 -22.39 -21.15
CA VAL A 910 24.81 -22.37 -20.40
C VAL A 910 25.03 -22.92 -18.99
N SER A 911 24.59 -22.18 -17.97
CA SER A 911 24.64 -22.62 -16.57
C SER A 911 23.25 -22.69 -15.93
N VAL A 912 23.03 -23.72 -15.10
CA VAL A 912 21.77 -23.94 -14.37
C VAL A 912 22.03 -23.93 -12.87
N ALA A 913 21.31 -23.06 -12.14
CA ALA A 913 21.39 -22.94 -10.69
C ALA A 913 20.57 -24.01 -9.95
N ALA A 914 20.78 -24.15 -8.65
CA ALA A 914 19.99 -25.04 -7.80
C ALA A 914 18.50 -24.68 -7.85
N ASN A 915 17.63 -25.68 -8.03
CA ASN A 915 16.18 -25.57 -8.21
C ASN A 915 15.72 -24.78 -9.47
N ALA A 916 16.64 -24.37 -10.35
CA ALA A 916 16.30 -23.82 -11.65
C ALA A 916 16.16 -24.93 -12.71
N LEU A 917 15.31 -24.69 -13.72
CA LEU A 917 14.91 -25.67 -14.73
C LEU A 917 15.37 -25.26 -16.14
N LEU A 918 16.02 -26.17 -16.85
CA LEU A 918 16.20 -26.10 -18.31
C LEU A 918 15.40 -27.22 -18.98
N THR A 919 14.48 -26.84 -19.86
CA THR A 919 13.67 -27.77 -20.66
C THR A 919 13.68 -27.41 -22.15
N GLY A 920 13.13 -28.27 -23.00
CA GLY A 920 13.02 -28.06 -24.44
C GLY A 920 13.85 -29.03 -25.30
N THR A 921 13.71 -28.87 -26.61
CA THR A 921 14.37 -29.69 -27.65
C THR A 921 15.47 -28.94 -28.40
N GLY A 922 15.95 -27.84 -27.82
CA GLY A 922 16.87 -26.91 -28.47
C GLY A 922 18.32 -27.37 -28.53
N THR A 923 19.16 -26.56 -29.18
CA THR A 923 20.57 -26.85 -29.40
C THR A 923 21.47 -25.72 -28.89
N MET A 924 22.35 -26.03 -27.95
CA MET A 924 23.34 -25.12 -27.39
C MET A 924 24.71 -25.42 -28.02
N GLY A 925 25.27 -24.47 -28.79
CA GLY A 925 26.61 -24.61 -29.39
C GLY A 925 27.77 -24.44 -28.40
N GLY A 926 27.50 -24.29 -27.10
CA GLY A 926 28.49 -24.24 -26.02
C GLY A 926 28.31 -25.31 -24.94
N SER A 927 29.04 -25.18 -23.85
CA SER A 927 29.00 -26.10 -22.70
C SER A 927 27.74 -25.91 -21.85
N LEU A 928 27.05 -27.00 -21.48
CA LEU A 928 26.00 -27.00 -20.46
C LEU A 928 26.56 -27.44 -19.10
N THR A 929 26.39 -26.63 -18.06
CA THR A 929 26.89 -26.89 -16.70
C THR A 929 25.78 -26.79 -15.66
N THR A 930 25.65 -27.76 -14.76
CA THR A 930 24.65 -27.74 -13.68
C THR A 930 25.26 -27.60 -12.29
N SER A 931 24.57 -26.82 -11.45
CA SER A 931 24.77 -26.80 -10.00
C SER A 931 24.08 -28.01 -9.33
N ALA A 932 24.49 -28.35 -8.10
CA ALA A 932 23.77 -29.34 -7.30
C ALA A 932 22.30 -28.92 -7.09
N GLY A 933 21.37 -29.85 -7.31
CA GLY A 933 19.93 -29.59 -7.22
C GLY A 933 19.33 -28.81 -8.40
N ALA A 934 20.08 -28.53 -9.46
CA ALA A 934 19.51 -28.02 -10.73
C ALA A 934 18.67 -29.12 -11.43
N ILE A 935 17.72 -28.71 -12.27
CA ILE A 935 16.81 -29.60 -12.99
C ILE A 935 17.04 -29.49 -14.51
N LEU A 936 17.25 -30.61 -15.18
CA LEU A 936 17.18 -30.72 -16.64
C LEU A 936 15.99 -31.60 -17.04
N ALA A 937 15.24 -31.20 -18.06
CA ALA A 937 14.11 -31.95 -18.61
C ALA A 937 14.08 -31.80 -20.15
N PRO A 938 14.73 -32.69 -20.93
CA PRO A 938 14.58 -32.71 -22.38
C PRO A 938 13.09 -32.86 -22.80
N GLY A 939 12.80 -32.66 -24.09
CA GLY A 939 11.40 -32.70 -24.55
C GLY A 939 10.61 -31.47 -24.08
N ALA A 940 9.29 -31.60 -23.92
CA ALA A 940 8.43 -30.51 -23.47
C ALA A 940 7.64 -30.87 -22.21
N ASP A 941 7.93 -30.13 -21.13
CA ASP A 941 7.39 -30.31 -19.77
C ASP A 941 5.84 -30.32 -19.64
N ASN A 942 5.12 -29.84 -20.66
CA ASN A 942 3.65 -29.77 -20.67
C ASN A 942 2.95 -31.00 -21.29
N GLY A 943 3.65 -32.12 -21.53
CA GLY A 943 3.01 -33.44 -21.56
C GLY A 943 3.56 -34.46 -22.56
N ASN A 944 4.28 -35.47 -22.04
CA ASN A 944 4.63 -36.73 -22.71
C ASN A 944 5.33 -36.61 -24.08
N ALA A 945 5.98 -35.47 -24.34
CA ALA A 945 6.50 -35.07 -25.64
C ALA A 945 8.03 -35.19 -25.66
N ALA A 946 8.49 -36.44 -25.63
CA ALA A 946 9.89 -36.82 -25.59
C ALA A 946 10.73 -36.19 -26.71
N GLY A 947 11.92 -35.68 -26.37
CA GLY A 947 12.81 -35.01 -27.32
C GLY A 947 14.27 -34.90 -26.88
N THR A 948 15.10 -34.34 -27.76
CA THR A 948 16.55 -34.26 -27.56
C THR A 948 17.00 -32.84 -27.23
N LEU A 949 17.59 -32.65 -26.05
CA LEU A 949 18.30 -31.42 -25.70
C LEU A 949 19.78 -31.56 -26.09
N THR A 950 20.29 -30.67 -26.95
CA THR A 950 21.65 -30.81 -27.51
C THR A 950 22.61 -29.77 -26.93
N ALA A 951 23.84 -30.18 -26.60
CA ALA A 951 24.94 -29.32 -26.13
C ALA A 951 26.25 -29.57 -26.91
N ALA A 952 27.25 -28.70 -26.78
CA ALA A 952 28.62 -28.93 -27.31
C ALA A 952 29.58 -29.55 -26.28
N SER A 953 29.27 -29.47 -24.99
CA SER A 953 29.86 -30.29 -23.90
C SER A 953 28.94 -30.26 -22.68
N LEU A 954 29.17 -31.15 -21.70
CA LEU A 954 28.27 -31.32 -20.56
C LEU A 954 29.05 -31.49 -19.24
N ALA A 955 28.65 -30.77 -18.19
CA ALA A 955 29.21 -30.88 -16.84
C ALA A 955 28.08 -30.95 -15.79
N LEU A 956 27.81 -32.14 -15.26
CA LEU A 956 26.74 -32.42 -14.31
C LEU A 956 27.29 -32.59 -12.89
N THR A 957 26.86 -31.72 -11.98
CA THR A 957 27.12 -31.85 -10.52
C THR A 957 25.81 -32.06 -9.79
N SER A 958 25.56 -33.27 -9.29
CA SER A 958 24.34 -33.69 -8.57
C SER A 958 23.00 -33.07 -9.04
N PRO A 959 22.62 -33.16 -10.33
CA PRO A 959 21.34 -32.66 -10.84
C PRO A 959 20.18 -33.64 -10.60
N THR A 960 18.96 -33.12 -10.72
CA THR A 960 17.77 -33.93 -11.06
C THR A 960 17.57 -33.93 -12.58
N LEU A 961 17.32 -35.10 -13.14
CA LEU A 961 17.20 -35.35 -14.57
C LEU A 961 15.82 -35.94 -14.86
N ARG A 962 14.89 -35.14 -15.39
CA ARG A 962 13.54 -35.58 -15.74
C ARG A 962 13.53 -36.08 -17.18
N PHE A 963 12.97 -37.26 -17.40
CA PHE A 963 13.04 -37.97 -18.69
C PHE A 963 11.72 -38.70 -18.98
N ASP A 964 11.03 -38.32 -20.05
CA ASP A 964 9.96 -39.08 -20.68
C ASP A 964 10.53 -40.31 -21.40
N LEU A 965 10.10 -41.51 -21.02
CA LEU A 965 10.45 -42.78 -21.69
C LEU A 965 9.19 -43.49 -22.22
N SER A 966 9.25 -43.95 -23.45
CA SER A 966 8.26 -44.86 -24.05
C SER A 966 8.51 -46.31 -23.67
N ASN A 967 7.66 -47.22 -24.17
CA ASN A 967 7.93 -48.66 -24.08
C ASN A 967 8.92 -49.18 -25.15
N ASN A 968 9.37 -48.34 -26.08
CA ASN A 968 10.33 -48.69 -27.12
C ASN A 968 11.71 -48.07 -26.83
N PRO A 969 12.76 -48.86 -26.54
CA PRO A 969 14.11 -48.33 -26.32
C PRO A 969 14.67 -47.54 -27.53
N ALA A 970 14.19 -47.79 -28.75
CA ALA A 970 14.72 -47.18 -29.97
C ALA A 970 14.09 -45.82 -30.36
N SER A 971 12.97 -45.38 -29.77
CA SER A 971 12.32 -44.11 -30.16
C SER A 971 11.36 -43.57 -29.10
N GLY A 972 11.05 -42.27 -29.14
CA GLY A 972 10.06 -41.67 -28.23
C GLY A 972 10.56 -41.56 -26.78
N ASN A 973 11.87 -41.38 -26.61
CA ASN A 973 12.55 -41.24 -25.32
C ASN A 973 13.31 -39.92 -25.29
N ASP A 974 13.31 -39.26 -24.13
CA ASP A 974 14.14 -38.08 -23.88
C ASP A 974 15.63 -38.42 -23.95
N ARG A 975 16.43 -37.44 -24.39
CA ARG A 975 17.88 -37.59 -24.56
C ARG A 975 18.61 -36.28 -24.35
N ILE A 976 19.73 -36.32 -23.62
CA ILE A 976 20.75 -35.26 -23.66
C ILE A 976 21.85 -35.68 -24.62
N GLN A 977 22.00 -34.97 -25.73
CA GLN A 977 23.01 -35.25 -26.74
C GLN A 977 24.14 -34.24 -26.69
N VAL A 978 25.37 -34.72 -26.50
CA VAL A 978 26.58 -33.91 -26.69
C VAL A 978 27.11 -34.13 -28.10
N SER A 979 27.24 -33.02 -28.81
CA SER A 979 27.66 -32.94 -30.21
C SER A 979 29.18 -32.73 -30.34
N GLY A 980 29.72 -32.81 -31.57
CA GLY A 980 31.08 -32.37 -31.90
C GLY A 980 32.24 -33.13 -31.24
N GLY A 981 31.98 -34.25 -30.55
CA GLY A 981 33.00 -34.94 -29.74
C GLY A 981 33.25 -34.31 -28.36
N GLY A 982 32.31 -33.49 -27.86
CA GLY A 982 32.41 -32.82 -26.57
C GLY A 982 32.56 -33.77 -25.38
N ALA A 983 33.30 -33.34 -24.36
CA ALA A 983 33.45 -34.09 -23.12
C ALA A 983 32.15 -34.07 -22.28
N VAL A 984 31.93 -35.16 -21.53
CA VAL A 984 30.89 -35.29 -20.51
C VAL A 984 31.57 -35.47 -19.15
N ALA A 985 31.40 -34.54 -18.23
CA ALA A 985 31.90 -34.63 -16.86
C ALA A 985 30.75 -34.84 -15.87
N LEU A 986 30.82 -35.90 -15.07
CA LEU A 986 29.78 -36.29 -14.11
C LEU A 986 30.37 -36.33 -12.69
N THR A 987 29.68 -35.72 -11.73
CA THR A 987 30.09 -35.67 -10.32
C THR A 987 28.87 -35.78 -9.38
N GLY A 988 28.97 -36.61 -8.33
CA GLY A 988 27.94 -36.75 -7.30
C GLY A 988 26.74 -37.60 -7.70
N ASN A 989 25.58 -37.37 -7.07
CA ASN A 989 24.37 -38.17 -7.31
C ASN A 989 23.52 -37.60 -8.44
N LEU A 990 23.51 -38.27 -9.59
CA LEU A 990 22.57 -37.98 -10.69
C LEU A 990 21.26 -38.71 -10.42
N HIS A 991 20.20 -37.94 -10.15
CA HIS A 991 18.89 -38.48 -9.81
C HIS A 991 17.93 -38.40 -11.00
N PHE A 992 17.59 -39.54 -11.58
CA PHE A 992 16.70 -39.66 -12.73
C PHE A 992 15.24 -39.82 -12.31
N LEU A 993 14.38 -38.91 -12.74
CA LEU A 993 12.94 -38.98 -12.61
C LEU A 993 12.33 -39.37 -13.95
N PHE A 994 12.08 -40.67 -14.14
CA PHE A 994 11.46 -41.19 -15.35
C PHE A 994 9.94 -41.06 -15.29
N ASN A 995 9.36 -40.45 -16.31
CA ASN A 995 7.94 -40.50 -16.61
C ASN A 995 7.73 -41.55 -17.72
N LEU A 996 6.88 -42.55 -17.47
CA LEU A 996 6.65 -43.62 -18.45
C LEU A 996 5.44 -43.24 -19.32
N THR A 997 5.70 -42.67 -20.50
CA THR A 997 4.66 -42.14 -21.41
C THR A 997 3.70 -43.21 -21.93
N ASN A 998 4.08 -44.49 -21.85
CA ASN A 998 3.22 -45.64 -22.13
C ASN A 998 3.02 -46.57 -20.91
N GLY A 999 3.33 -46.09 -19.70
CA GLY A 999 3.21 -46.83 -18.43
C GLY A 999 4.10 -48.07 -18.29
N THR A 1000 4.92 -48.40 -19.29
CA THR A 1000 5.66 -49.66 -19.39
C THR A 1000 7.04 -49.44 -20.01
N LEU A 1001 8.03 -50.26 -19.64
CA LEU A 1001 9.37 -50.28 -20.25
C LEU A 1001 9.59 -51.62 -20.97
N GLY A 1002 9.80 -51.59 -22.28
CA GLY A 1002 10.25 -52.75 -23.05
C GLY A 1002 11.74 -53.07 -22.82
N PRO A 1003 12.17 -54.34 -22.99
CA PRO A 1003 13.56 -54.73 -22.83
C PRO A 1003 14.46 -54.14 -23.93
N GLY A 1004 15.65 -53.70 -23.54
CA GLY A 1004 16.65 -53.05 -24.40
C GLY A 1004 17.38 -51.92 -23.70
N THR A 1005 17.95 -51.00 -24.48
CA THR A 1005 18.82 -49.93 -23.99
C THR A 1005 18.24 -48.56 -24.33
N TYR A 1006 18.00 -47.74 -23.32
CA TYR A 1006 17.52 -46.36 -23.46
C TYR A 1006 18.71 -45.41 -23.27
N ASP A 1007 19.13 -44.74 -24.35
CA ASP A 1007 20.24 -43.77 -24.38
C ASP A 1007 19.82 -42.45 -23.73
N LEU A 1008 20.23 -42.20 -22.48
CA LEU A 1008 19.81 -41.02 -21.71
C LEU A 1008 20.74 -39.82 -21.92
N ILE A 1009 22.06 -40.08 -21.85
CA ILE A 1009 23.11 -39.08 -22.12
C ILE A 1009 24.12 -39.72 -23.07
N THR A 1010 24.46 -39.05 -24.17
CA THR A 1010 25.41 -39.61 -25.16
C THR A 1010 26.37 -38.59 -25.71
N THR A 1011 27.63 -38.98 -25.89
CA THR A 1011 28.65 -38.23 -26.64
C THR A 1011 29.48 -39.17 -27.54
N THR A 1012 30.02 -38.64 -28.63
CA THR A 1012 31.12 -39.30 -29.36
C THR A 1012 32.49 -39.05 -28.73
N GLY A 1013 32.59 -38.09 -27.80
CA GLY A 1013 33.78 -37.77 -27.02
C GLY A 1013 33.94 -38.59 -25.74
N THR A 1014 34.78 -38.10 -24.85
CA THR A 1014 35.13 -38.78 -23.58
C THR A 1014 34.13 -38.48 -22.46
N LEU A 1015 33.73 -39.51 -21.70
CA LEU A 1015 33.03 -39.35 -20.42
C LEU A 1015 33.98 -39.53 -19.24
N THR A 1016 33.98 -38.58 -18.31
CA THR A 1016 34.72 -38.61 -17.05
C THR A 1016 33.73 -38.61 -15.89
N ALA A 1017 33.75 -39.66 -15.07
CA ALA A 1017 32.98 -39.78 -13.84
C ALA A 1017 33.90 -39.69 -12.62
N SER A 1018 33.52 -38.88 -11.62
CA SER A 1018 34.23 -38.72 -10.34
C SER A 1018 33.24 -38.73 -9.18
N GLY A 1019 33.34 -39.74 -8.28
CA GLY A 1019 32.43 -39.88 -7.14
C GLY A 1019 30.95 -39.94 -7.55
N VAL A 1020 30.64 -40.59 -8.68
CA VAL A 1020 29.29 -40.62 -9.26
C VAL A 1020 28.44 -41.72 -8.63
N THR A 1021 27.19 -41.40 -8.35
CA THR A 1021 26.11 -42.35 -8.10
C THR A 1021 24.98 -42.06 -9.08
N LEU A 1022 24.34 -43.10 -9.63
CA LEU A 1022 23.14 -42.97 -10.44
C LEU A 1022 21.95 -43.50 -9.63
N THR A 1023 20.89 -42.71 -9.47
CA THR A 1023 19.67 -43.09 -8.75
C THR A 1023 18.44 -42.81 -9.61
N SER A 1024 17.30 -43.47 -9.32
CA SER A 1024 16.05 -43.14 -10.00
C SER A 1024 14.80 -43.45 -9.17
N ASN A 1025 13.64 -43.01 -9.67
CA ASN A 1025 12.31 -43.35 -9.17
C ASN A 1025 11.81 -44.77 -9.56
N LEU A 1026 12.60 -45.57 -10.29
CA LEU A 1026 12.22 -46.95 -10.63
C LEU A 1026 12.35 -47.87 -9.40
N PRO A 1027 11.37 -48.75 -9.12
CA PRO A 1027 11.38 -49.60 -7.93
C PRO A 1027 12.38 -50.75 -8.06
N SER A 1028 12.98 -51.13 -6.93
CA SER A 1028 13.76 -52.37 -6.80
C SER A 1028 12.84 -53.58 -6.59
N GLY A 1029 13.38 -54.80 -6.67
CA GLY A 1029 12.62 -56.04 -6.43
C GLY A 1029 11.74 -56.48 -7.60
N SER A 1030 12.08 -56.04 -8.82
CA SER A 1030 11.39 -56.35 -10.08
C SER A 1030 11.91 -57.60 -10.79
N ARG A 1031 11.10 -58.17 -11.71
CA ARG A 1031 11.56 -59.22 -12.65
C ARG A 1031 12.45 -58.68 -13.75
N GLN A 1032 12.21 -57.42 -14.14
CA GLN A 1032 13.10 -56.70 -15.04
C GLN A 1032 14.33 -56.25 -14.24
N THR A 1033 15.53 -56.54 -14.73
CA THR A 1033 16.75 -55.88 -14.23
C THR A 1033 16.79 -54.49 -14.83
N LEU A 1034 16.72 -53.46 -13.98
CA LEU A 1034 16.68 -52.04 -14.36
C LEU A 1034 18.03 -51.39 -13.98
N THR A 1035 19.01 -51.50 -14.87
CA THR A 1035 20.38 -51.04 -14.60
C THR A 1035 20.61 -49.64 -15.18
N LEU A 1036 20.83 -48.65 -14.33
CA LEU A 1036 21.48 -47.39 -14.75
C LEU A 1036 22.99 -47.60 -14.76
N GLU A 1037 23.61 -47.36 -15.92
CA GLU A 1037 25.06 -47.51 -16.10
C GLU A 1037 25.63 -46.39 -16.98
N HIS A 1038 26.94 -46.16 -16.84
CA HIS A 1038 27.70 -45.24 -17.66
C HIS A 1038 28.96 -45.90 -18.24
N SER A 1039 29.46 -45.39 -19.35
CA SER A 1039 30.74 -45.81 -19.93
C SER A 1039 31.89 -45.64 -18.91
N PRO A 1040 32.93 -46.49 -18.91
CA PRO A 1040 34.06 -46.35 -17.98
C PRO A 1040 34.71 -44.96 -18.05
N SER A 1041 35.11 -44.41 -16.90
CA SER A 1041 35.68 -43.07 -16.81
C SER A 1041 36.96 -42.96 -17.66
N GLY A 1042 37.02 -41.95 -18.54
CA GLY A 1042 38.09 -41.77 -19.52
C GLY A 1042 37.88 -42.43 -20.88
N THR A 1043 36.73 -43.08 -21.13
CA THR A 1043 36.45 -43.74 -22.44
C THR A 1043 35.55 -42.91 -23.37
N ALA A 1044 35.66 -43.20 -24.67
CA ALA A 1044 34.85 -42.66 -25.76
C ALA A 1044 34.42 -43.81 -26.69
N PRO A 1045 33.19 -43.81 -27.27
CA PRO A 1045 32.12 -42.85 -27.04
C PRO A 1045 31.53 -42.97 -25.63
N GLY A 1046 31.35 -41.82 -24.97
CA GLY A 1046 30.81 -41.73 -23.62
C GLY A 1046 29.28 -41.81 -23.56
N TYR A 1047 28.73 -42.52 -22.57
CA TYR A 1047 27.28 -42.65 -22.41
C TYR A 1047 26.83 -42.77 -20.95
N VAL A 1048 25.57 -42.42 -20.68
CA VAL A 1048 24.76 -42.86 -19.54
C VAL A 1048 23.44 -43.41 -20.09
N ARG A 1049 23.04 -44.60 -19.65
CA ARG A 1049 21.90 -45.33 -20.23
C ARG A 1049 21.16 -46.16 -19.18
N LEU A 1050 19.87 -46.41 -19.44
CA LEU A 1050 19.08 -47.40 -18.71
C LEU A 1050 19.04 -48.69 -19.55
N VAL A 1051 19.59 -49.77 -19.02
CA VAL A 1051 19.52 -51.11 -19.61
C VAL A 1051 18.42 -51.89 -18.90
N VAL A 1052 17.40 -52.28 -19.66
CA VAL A 1052 16.25 -53.08 -19.22
C VAL A 1052 16.41 -54.49 -19.76
N THR A 1053 16.54 -55.49 -18.89
CA THR A 1053 16.57 -56.91 -19.29
C THR A 1053 15.54 -57.74 -18.54
N GLY A 1054 15.09 -58.84 -19.15
CA GLY A 1054 13.93 -59.59 -18.67
C GLY A 1054 12.61 -58.91 -19.04
N THR A 1055 11.51 -59.48 -18.56
CA THR A 1055 10.15 -58.96 -18.77
C THR A 1055 9.41 -58.88 -17.45
N ASN A 1056 8.45 -57.96 -17.38
CA ASN A 1056 7.43 -57.90 -16.33
C ASN A 1056 6.54 -59.16 -16.37
N GLY A 1057 6.06 -59.58 -15.21
CA GLY A 1057 5.03 -60.61 -15.11
C GLY A 1057 3.66 -60.02 -15.44
N ASN A 1058 2.84 -60.77 -16.18
CA ASN A 1058 1.40 -60.48 -16.30
C ASN A 1058 0.66 -61.44 -15.35
N LEU A 1059 0.37 -60.97 -14.15
CA LEU A 1059 -0.18 -61.77 -13.06
C LEU A 1059 -1.69 -61.61 -12.96
N THR A 1060 -2.41 -62.71 -12.71
CA THR A 1060 -3.82 -62.71 -12.30
C THR A 1060 -3.96 -63.21 -10.88
N TRP A 1061 -4.66 -62.43 -10.04
CA TRP A 1061 -4.91 -62.72 -8.64
C TRP A 1061 -5.83 -63.94 -8.47
N THR A 1062 -5.44 -64.88 -7.60
CA THR A 1062 -6.21 -66.12 -7.34
C THR A 1062 -6.99 -66.07 -6.02
N GLY A 1063 -6.68 -65.11 -5.14
CA GLY A 1063 -7.26 -64.98 -3.80
C GLY A 1063 -6.86 -66.07 -2.80
N THR A 1064 -5.99 -67.01 -3.18
CA THR A 1064 -5.54 -68.12 -2.33
C THR A 1064 -4.60 -67.63 -1.22
N ASN A 1065 -4.13 -68.56 -0.36
CA ASN A 1065 -3.04 -68.34 0.59
C ASN A 1065 -3.25 -67.11 1.51
N GLY A 1066 -4.46 -66.97 2.04
CA GLY A 1066 -4.83 -65.90 2.98
C GLY A 1066 -5.09 -64.53 2.34
N GLY A 1067 -4.98 -64.40 1.02
CA GLY A 1067 -5.20 -63.13 0.33
C GLY A 1067 -4.10 -62.09 0.58
N LEU A 1068 -2.87 -62.53 0.83
CA LEU A 1068 -1.73 -61.63 1.05
C LEU A 1068 -1.13 -61.13 -0.27
N TRP A 1069 -0.87 -59.83 -0.37
CA TRP A 1069 -0.06 -59.21 -1.41
C TRP A 1069 1.25 -58.71 -0.79
N ASP A 1070 2.31 -59.46 -1.03
CA ASP A 1070 3.69 -59.13 -0.69
C ASP A 1070 4.59 -59.16 -1.94
N GLN A 1071 5.88 -58.91 -1.75
CA GLN A 1071 6.88 -59.09 -2.82
C GLN A 1071 7.56 -60.45 -2.65
N GLN A 1072 7.57 -61.22 -3.73
CA GLN A 1072 8.37 -62.41 -3.98
C GLN A 1072 8.10 -63.64 -3.10
N SER A 1073 7.24 -63.59 -2.07
CA SER A 1073 7.04 -64.70 -1.13
C SER A 1073 5.71 -65.45 -1.26
N THR A 1074 4.54 -64.80 -1.24
CA THR A 1074 3.25 -65.52 -1.31
C THR A 1074 2.82 -65.81 -2.74
N ALA A 1075 2.58 -67.10 -3.03
CA ALA A 1075 2.02 -67.57 -4.29
C ALA A 1075 0.48 -67.35 -4.36
N ALA A 1076 0.05 -66.09 -4.31
CA ALA A 1076 -1.36 -65.67 -4.44
C ALA A 1076 -1.78 -65.37 -5.90
N TRP A 1077 -0.92 -65.69 -6.88
CA TRP A 1077 -1.03 -65.27 -8.26
C TRP A 1077 -0.97 -66.44 -9.25
N SER A 1078 -1.23 -66.12 -10.51
CA SER A 1078 -1.12 -67.02 -11.67
C SER A 1078 -0.70 -66.20 -12.91
N GLY A 1079 -0.33 -66.84 -14.02
CA GLY A 1079 -0.02 -66.16 -15.30
C GLY A 1079 1.47 -65.89 -15.56
N ALA A 1080 2.32 -65.87 -14.55
CA ALA A 1080 3.79 -65.84 -14.70
C ALA A 1080 4.48 -66.85 -13.76
N SER A 1081 5.77 -67.12 -14.00
CA SER A 1081 6.59 -68.04 -13.21
C SER A 1081 7.85 -67.33 -12.68
N PRO A 1082 8.20 -67.44 -11.38
CA PRO A 1082 7.37 -67.99 -10.30
C PRO A 1082 6.08 -67.18 -10.11
N ALA A 1083 5.06 -67.83 -9.52
CA ALA A 1083 3.71 -67.30 -9.33
C ALA A 1083 3.55 -66.38 -8.10
N THR A 1084 4.59 -65.60 -7.80
CA THR A 1084 4.65 -64.57 -6.73
C THR A 1084 4.72 -63.18 -7.37
N PHE A 1085 4.38 -62.11 -6.64
CA PHE A 1085 4.43 -60.75 -7.18
C PHE A 1085 5.83 -60.13 -7.09
N PHE A 1086 6.28 -59.44 -8.13
CA PHE A 1086 7.48 -58.59 -8.14
C PHE A 1086 7.08 -57.15 -8.46
N ASN A 1087 7.85 -56.17 -8.00
CA ASN A 1087 7.60 -54.79 -8.45
C ASN A 1087 7.77 -54.68 -9.97
N PHE A 1088 7.07 -53.72 -10.57
CA PHE A 1088 6.89 -53.60 -12.03
C PHE A 1088 6.19 -54.79 -12.73
N ASP A 1089 5.66 -55.79 -12.01
CA ASP A 1089 4.67 -56.71 -12.60
C ASP A 1089 3.34 -55.98 -12.89
N ASN A 1090 2.66 -56.39 -13.95
CA ASN A 1090 1.26 -56.05 -14.23
C ASN A 1090 0.36 -57.01 -13.44
N VAL A 1091 -0.64 -56.49 -12.73
CA VAL A 1091 -1.54 -57.30 -11.90
C VAL A 1091 -3.01 -57.14 -12.30
N THR A 1092 -3.71 -58.26 -12.45
CA THR A 1092 -5.11 -58.34 -12.84
C THR A 1092 -5.95 -58.99 -11.74
N PHE A 1093 -7.01 -58.30 -11.32
CA PHE A 1093 -7.99 -58.76 -10.33
C PHE A 1093 -9.33 -58.97 -11.03
N ASN A 1094 -9.78 -60.22 -11.15
CA ASN A 1094 -11.01 -60.56 -11.86
C ASN A 1094 -11.83 -61.64 -11.12
N ASP A 1095 -12.94 -62.08 -11.71
CA ASP A 1095 -13.89 -63.01 -11.07
C ASP A 1095 -13.36 -64.44 -10.86
N SER A 1096 -12.23 -64.82 -11.47
CA SER A 1096 -11.61 -66.14 -11.30
C SER A 1096 -10.98 -66.36 -9.92
N ALA A 1097 -10.77 -65.29 -9.15
CA ALA A 1097 -10.24 -65.41 -7.80
C ALA A 1097 -11.22 -66.12 -6.87
N SER A 1098 -10.68 -66.91 -5.95
CA SER A 1098 -11.43 -67.56 -4.85
C SER A 1098 -11.93 -66.57 -3.80
N ASN A 1099 -11.24 -65.43 -3.64
CA ASN A 1099 -11.43 -64.45 -2.58
C ASN A 1099 -11.05 -63.03 -3.07
N GLY A 1100 -11.82 -62.02 -2.67
CA GLY A 1100 -11.66 -60.60 -3.07
C GLY A 1100 -10.97 -59.69 -2.04
N THR A 1101 -10.65 -60.19 -0.85
CA THR A 1101 -9.86 -59.47 0.16
C THR A 1101 -8.38 -59.57 -0.20
N VAL A 1102 -7.72 -58.41 -0.28
CA VAL A 1102 -6.30 -58.27 -0.66
C VAL A 1102 -5.59 -57.48 0.43
N THR A 1103 -4.75 -58.17 1.21
CA THR A 1103 -3.99 -57.57 2.31
C THR A 1103 -2.57 -57.27 1.84
N VAL A 1104 -2.30 -56.00 1.53
CA VAL A 1104 -0.98 -55.51 1.15
C VAL A 1104 -0.12 -55.47 2.42
N THR A 1105 0.86 -56.37 2.55
CA THR A 1105 1.59 -56.56 3.82
C THR A 1105 2.79 -55.61 3.98
N GLN A 1106 3.32 -55.13 2.87
CA GLN A 1106 4.45 -54.20 2.75
C GLN A 1106 4.25 -53.35 1.49
N PRO A 1107 4.91 -52.19 1.32
CA PRO A 1107 4.75 -51.37 0.12
C PRO A 1107 5.03 -52.16 -1.17
N VAL A 1108 4.18 -52.00 -2.19
CA VAL A 1108 4.30 -52.67 -3.49
C VAL A 1108 4.13 -51.67 -4.63
N ALA A 1109 4.92 -51.86 -5.68
CA ALA A 1109 4.98 -50.96 -6.84
C ALA A 1109 4.72 -51.72 -8.16
N PRO A 1110 3.47 -52.17 -8.42
CA PRO A 1110 3.10 -52.75 -9.72
C PRO A 1110 3.23 -51.72 -10.85
N GLN A 1111 3.42 -52.19 -12.08
CA GLN A 1111 3.49 -51.32 -13.26
C GLN A 1111 2.08 -50.87 -13.70
N SER A 1112 1.14 -51.81 -13.70
CA SER A 1112 -0.28 -51.55 -13.87
C SER A 1112 -1.13 -52.47 -13.00
N ILE A 1113 -2.29 -51.96 -12.59
CA ILE A 1113 -3.35 -52.68 -11.90
C ILE A 1113 -4.59 -52.65 -12.79
N THR A 1114 -5.10 -53.80 -13.20
CA THR A 1114 -6.41 -53.92 -13.85
C THR A 1114 -7.37 -54.63 -12.89
N VAL A 1115 -8.49 -54.02 -12.55
CA VAL A 1115 -9.57 -54.65 -11.79
C VAL A 1115 -10.78 -54.80 -12.70
N ASN A 1116 -11.05 -56.02 -13.17
CA ASN A 1116 -12.16 -56.36 -14.06
C ASN A 1116 -13.05 -57.42 -13.41
N ASN A 1117 -13.94 -56.97 -12.53
CA ASN A 1117 -14.75 -57.83 -11.67
C ASN A 1117 -16.25 -57.54 -11.80
N SER A 1118 -17.09 -58.52 -11.50
CA SER A 1118 -18.54 -58.37 -11.40
C SER A 1118 -19.02 -58.24 -9.95
N THR A 1119 -20.32 -57.99 -9.76
CA THR A 1119 -20.97 -57.97 -8.44
C THR A 1119 -20.81 -59.27 -7.65
N ALA A 1120 -20.46 -60.40 -8.29
CA ALA A 1120 -20.18 -61.66 -7.61
C ALA A 1120 -18.81 -61.69 -6.88
N ARG A 1121 -17.88 -60.78 -7.23
CA ARG A 1121 -16.53 -60.71 -6.66
C ARG A 1121 -16.11 -59.25 -6.43
N ALA A 1122 -16.71 -58.59 -5.45
CA ALA A 1122 -16.20 -57.31 -4.96
C ALA A 1122 -14.76 -57.45 -4.43
N TYR A 1123 -13.92 -56.44 -4.67
CA TYR A 1123 -12.52 -56.39 -4.21
C TYR A 1123 -12.33 -55.35 -3.11
N THR A 1124 -11.49 -55.66 -2.11
CA THR A 1124 -11.07 -54.70 -1.06
C THR A 1124 -9.59 -54.83 -0.80
N PHE A 1125 -8.84 -53.76 -1.04
CA PHE A 1125 -7.41 -53.66 -0.77
C PHE A 1125 -7.19 -52.96 0.57
N ALA A 1126 -6.43 -53.57 1.49
CA ALA A 1126 -6.15 -53.03 2.81
C ALA A 1126 -4.69 -53.27 3.22
N GLY A 1127 -4.13 -52.45 4.12
CA GLY A 1127 -2.75 -52.58 4.61
C GLY A 1127 -1.80 -51.50 4.10
N ALA A 1128 -0.61 -51.89 3.67
CA ALA A 1128 0.50 -51.02 3.27
C ALA A 1128 0.27 -50.30 1.90
N PRO A 1129 0.94 -49.16 1.65
CA PRO A 1129 0.66 -48.31 0.48
C PRO A 1129 1.08 -48.92 -0.87
N LEU A 1130 0.39 -48.50 -1.94
CA LEU A 1130 0.83 -48.70 -3.32
C LEU A 1130 1.79 -47.56 -3.70
N THR A 1131 2.98 -47.90 -4.21
CA THR A 1131 4.09 -46.96 -4.44
C THR A 1131 4.61 -47.00 -5.88
N GLY A 1132 5.45 -46.02 -6.24
CA GLY A 1132 5.88 -45.83 -7.64
C GLY A 1132 4.74 -45.38 -8.57
N SER A 1133 5.07 -45.10 -9.83
CA SER A 1133 4.13 -44.55 -10.84
C SER A 1133 3.16 -45.60 -11.40
N THR A 1134 2.38 -46.23 -10.51
CA THR A 1134 1.43 -47.31 -10.83
C THR A 1134 0.21 -46.79 -11.56
N SER A 1135 -0.15 -47.38 -12.71
CA SER A 1135 -1.45 -47.14 -13.36
C SER A 1135 -2.58 -48.03 -12.80
N LEU A 1136 -3.82 -47.53 -12.72
CA LEU A 1136 -5.00 -48.30 -12.27
C LEU A 1136 -6.15 -48.19 -13.28
N VAL A 1137 -6.66 -49.32 -13.75
CA VAL A 1137 -7.83 -49.43 -14.63
C VAL A 1137 -8.93 -50.24 -13.94
N LYS A 1138 -10.12 -49.64 -13.76
CA LYS A 1138 -11.32 -50.33 -13.26
C LYS A 1138 -12.31 -50.58 -14.41
N SER A 1139 -12.72 -51.83 -14.56
CA SER A 1139 -13.78 -52.28 -15.46
C SER A 1139 -14.65 -53.35 -14.79
N GLY A 1140 -15.77 -53.73 -15.41
CA GLY A 1140 -16.73 -54.67 -14.84
C GLY A 1140 -17.61 -54.08 -13.73
N ASN A 1141 -18.77 -54.69 -13.49
CA ASN A 1141 -19.83 -54.12 -12.63
C ASN A 1141 -19.68 -54.41 -11.12
N GLY A 1142 -18.56 -54.97 -10.66
CA GLY A 1142 -18.25 -55.15 -9.24
C GLY A 1142 -17.63 -53.93 -8.59
N THR A 1143 -17.74 -53.83 -7.26
CA THR A 1143 -17.08 -52.77 -6.46
C THR A 1143 -15.59 -53.02 -6.30
N LEU A 1144 -14.80 -51.94 -6.24
CA LEU A 1144 -13.43 -51.92 -5.72
C LEU A 1144 -13.35 -50.96 -4.52
N THR A 1145 -12.83 -51.41 -3.39
CA THR A 1145 -12.57 -50.59 -2.20
C THR A 1145 -11.08 -50.47 -1.93
N LEU A 1146 -10.57 -49.25 -1.80
CA LEU A 1146 -9.17 -48.95 -1.47
C LEU A 1146 -9.09 -48.38 -0.04
N ASN A 1147 -8.60 -49.19 0.89
CA ASN A 1147 -8.43 -48.85 2.30
C ASN A 1147 -6.93 -48.88 2.70
N LEU A 1148 -6.15 -48.02 2.04
CA LEU A 1148 -4.70 -47.90 2.20
C LEU A 1148 -4.35 -46.49 2.73
N PRO A 1149 -3.26 -46.31 3.49
CA PRO A 1149 -2.97 -45.04 4.20
C PRO A 1149 -2.44 -43.92 3.30
N GLN A 1150 -1.91 -44.26 2.13
CA GLN A 1150 -1.55 -43.34 1.03
C GLN A 1150 -1.35 -44.19 -0.24
N HIS A 1151 -1.46 -43.62 -1.44
CA HIS A 1151 -1.00 -44.28 -2.67
C HIS A 1151 -0.56 -43.30 -3.76
N ALA A 1152 0.45 -43.69 -4.54
CA ALA A 1152 1.06 -42.88 -5.60
C ALA A 1152 0.56 -43.24 -7.02
N LEU A 1153 -0.74 -43.51 -7.16
CA LEU A 1153 -1.31 -43.92 -8.44
C LEU A 1153 -1.28 -42.79 -9.48
N THR A 1154 -0.88 -43.12 -10.70
CA THR A 1154 -0.89 -42.23 -11.88
C THR A 1154 -1.91 -42.75 -12.90
N ASN A 1155 -2.30 -41.95 -13.89
CA ASN A 1155 -3.09 -42.36 -15.08
C ASN A 1155 -4.27 -43.31 -14.77
N CYS A 1156 -5.01 -43.04 -13.69
CA CYS A 1156 -6.13 -43.89 -13.26
C CYS A 1156 -7.33 -43.72 -14.19
N SER A 1157 -8.03 -44.81 -14.51
CA SER A 1157 -9.26 -44.79 -15.30
C SER A 1157 -10.33 -45.77 -14.81
N ILE A 1158 -11.59 -45.40 -15.02
CA ILE A 1158 -12.78 -46.19 -14.67
C ILE A 1158 -13.69 -46.22 -15.90
N ALA A 1159 -14.00 -47.42 -16.39
CA ALA A 1159 -14.83 -47.61 -17.58
C ALA A 1159 -16.33 -47.55 -17.27
N SER A 1160 -17.11 -46.96 -18.19
CA SER A 1160 -18.59 -46.88 -18.12
C SER A 1160 -19.26 -48.22 -17.79
N GLY A 1161 -20.23 -48.19 -16.87
CA GLY A 1161 -20.95 -49.37 -16.38
C GLY A 1161 -20.35 -50.00 -15.12
N SER A 1162 -19.19 -49.53 -14.65
CA SER A 1162 -18.61 -49.88 -13.34
C SER A 1162 -19.27 -49.03 -12.24
N PRO A 1163 -19.99 -49.60 -11.24
CA PRO A 1163 -20.88 -48.80 -10.39
C PRO A 1163 -20.21 -48.10 -9.20
N THR A 1164 -19.04 -48.54 -8.72
CA THR A 1164 -18.37 -47.86 -7.58
C THR A 1164 -16.87 -48.19 -7.46
N VAL A 1165 -16.07 -47.15 -7.24
CA VAL A 1165 -14.77 -47.24 -6.54
C VAL A 1165 -14.91 -46.48 -5.21
N THR A 1166 -14.57 -47.12 -4.10
CA THR A 1166 -14.72 -46.55 -2.75
C THR A 1166 -13.35 -46.34 -2.12
N VAL A 1167 -13.09 -45.16 -1.56
CA VAL A 1167 -11.86 -44.86 -0.79
C VAL A 1167 -12.21 -44.58 0.67
N SER A 1168 -11.32 -44.95 1.59
CA SER A 1168 -11.53 -44.70 3.03
C SER A 1168 -11.13 -43.29 3.51
N SER A 1169 -10.50 -42.48 2.65
CA SER A 1169 -10.13 -41.09 2.91
C SER A 1169 -9.99 -40.32 1.60
N SER A 1170 -10.36 -39.04 1.60
CA SER A 1170 -10.15 -38.11 0.49
C SER A 1170 -8.68 -37.71 0.31
N ALA A 1171 -7.85 -37.83 1.36
CA ALA A 1171 -6.40 -37.58 1.30
C ALA A 1171 -5.62 -38.60 0.43
N ASN A 1172 -6.29 -39.63 -0.08
CA ASN A 1172 -5.69 -40.70 -0.88
C ASN A 1172 -5.77 -40.46 -2.40
N LEU A 1173 -6.51 -39.45 -2.88
CA LEU A 1173 -6.69 -39.19 -4.31
C LEU A 1173 -5.96 -37.91 -4.72
N LEU A 1174 -5.20 -37.97 -5.81
CA LEU A 1174 -4.43 -36.83 -6.34
C LEU A 1174 -5.09 -36.25 -7.61
N PRO A 1175 -4.94 -34.93 -7.87
CA PRO A 1175 -5.37 -34.33 -9.13
C PRO A 1175 -4.72 -35.01 -10.35
N GLY A 1176 -5.45 -35.12 -11.46
CA GLY A 1176 -4.96 -35.72 -12.72
C GLY A 1176 -5.41 -37.15 -13.03
N MET A 1177 -6.23 -37.78 -12.19
CA MET A 1177 -6.93 -39.03 -12.54
C MET A 1177 -7.95 -38.81 -13.66
N THR A 1178 -8.11 -39.75 -14.61
CA THR A 1178 -8.87 -39.55 -15.87
C THR A 1178 -10.03 -40.53 -16.02
N VAL A 1179 -11.28 -40.06 -15.93
CA VAL A 1179 -12.48 -40.92 -16.02
C VAL A 1179 -12.96 -41.04 -17.47
N SER A 1180 -13.42 -42.22 -17.91
CA SER A 1180 -13.79 -42.45 -19.32
C SER A 1180 -15.03 -43.34 -19.49
N GLY A 1181 -16.03 -42.85 -20.24
CA GLY A 1181 -17.28 -43.57 -20.42
C GLY A 1181 -18.25 -42.90 -21.40
N THR A 1182 -19.25 -43.64 -21.85
CA THR A 1182 -20.32 -43.12 -22.70
C THR A 1182 -21.09 -41.99 -21.99
N GLY A 1183 -20.92 -40.76 -22.49
CA GLY A 1183 -21.48 -39.54 -21.91
C GLY A 1183 -20.48 -38.66 -21.15
N ILE A 1184 -19.25 -39.13 -20.92
CA ILE A 1184 -18.16 -38.37 -20.30
C ILE A 1184 -17.19 -37.90 -21.41
N PRO A 1185 -16.82 -36.60 -21.48
CA PRO A 1185 -15.86 -36.12 -22.48
C PRO A 1185 -14.50 -36.78 -22.38
N THR A 1186 -13.92 -37.14 -23.54
CA THR A 1186 -12.57 -37.72 -23.64
C THR A 1186 -11.53 -36.78 -23.03
N GLY A 1187 -10.79 -37.24 -22.03
CA GLY A 1187 -9.76 -36.45 -21.34
C GLY A 1187 -10.24 -35.71 -20.07
N THR A 1188 -11.44 -35.99 -19.56
CA THR A 1188 -11.91 -35.41 -18.28
C THR A 1188 -11.04 -35.85 -17.10
N THR A 1189 -10.42 -34.89 -16.41
CA THR A 1189 -9.56 -35.11 -15.23
C THR A 1189 -10.18 -34.60 -13.94
N ILE A 1190 -9.82 -35.21 -12.80
CA ILE A 1190 -10.18 -34.71 -11.46
C ILE A 1190 -9.25 -33.53 -11.11
N LEU A 1191 -9.83 -32.34 -10.93
CA LEU A 1191 -9.13 -31.10 -10.59
C LEU A 1191 -9.02 -30.85 -9.07
N ALA A 1192 -10.04 -31.25 -8.29
CA ALA A 1192 -10.07 -31.15 -6.83
C ALA A 1192 -11.02 -32.21 -6.23
N VAL A 1193 -10.81 -32.56 -4.96
CA VAL A 1193 -11.70 -33.43 -4.18
C VAL A 1193 -12.27 -32.62 -3.01
N VAL A 1194 -13.60 -32.59 -2.87
CA VAL A 1194 -14.31 -31.83 -1.84
C VAL A 1194 -14.95 -32.80 -0.84
N ASN A 1195 -14.87 -32.53 0.46
CA ASN A 1195 -15.38 -33.41 1.50
C ASN A 1195 -16.91 -33.38 1.61
N ALA A 1196 -17.58 -34.18 0.78
CA ALA A 1196 -18.94 -34.67 0.99
C ALA A 1196 -18.99 -36.18 0.69
N THR A 1197 -19.96 -36.89 1.24
CA THR A 1197 -20.15 -38.32 0.94
C THR A 1197 -20.79 -38.53 -0.42
N THR A 1198 -20.22 -39.46 -1.20
CA THR A 1198 -20.54 -39.79 -2.62
C THR A 1198 -19.84 -38.87 -3.63
N LEU A 1199 -19.36 -39.51 -4.72
CA LEU A 1199 -18.59 -38.96 -5.84
C LEU A 1199 -19.50 -38.75 -7.05
#